data_AF-A0A0A0JSV2-F1
#
_entry.id   AF-A0A0A0JSV2-F1
#
_cell.length_a   1.000
_cell.length_b   1.000
_cell.length_c   1.000
_cell.angle_alpha   90.00
_cell.angle_beta   90.00
_cell.angle_gamma   90.00
#
_symmetry.space_group_name_H-M   'P 1'
#
loop_
_entity.id
_entity.type
_entity.pdbx_description
1 polymer ?
#
loop_
_entity_poly.entity_id
_entity_poly.type
_entity_poly.pdbx_seq_one_letter_code
_entity_poly.pdbx_strand_id
1 'polypeptide(L)'
;MATFYARYEKALRTTASATVVDGRLQGAMPVLLADLDDELDTRSASVAFELLGPGDIERLGVAAISRRFPTPGANDAEETKLALVEFHALDLPWRYTPQTPSGAVLRPWIVLVVGRRGPDEITVRPDGKVTLGPLTQASHPLGQSGLWAHVHEVGTGTIARLVSPVDLASGTEYVACLVPAFDRAGGDAWHGAGQVTVDCYDRWSFATGPQGDFADLAARLHKADLATIEAAGGRPFGRAEVRYRRRLPANPEEHVLQAAGALRLPPGPGPAPVDASPPAEVTSEVTALQERILTPDGRPVLSSPRYPEPFVDPDTPPPPDGWMSQLSGDPRVRGAAGIGAWAGIEWQDRISDAAAAKAGDLAIARDRIGHLALGLEASRSLWRRRVPSAPVGAGPDEERAAGLARLAVLSPCLGRLPTDTHEPVLDRVTGHTPWLNRAVLSSAARRALRPGPARLALAEPGAGRPSAVLEAANTCPPDPDDPTVIGWPDAADEEVQRALEDAVWAAAGDDTDLAEQVLARFAGGRRPSAAEVAAALAALVPGRDGRPDPEVVQQFLETGEFPTVDTDVLHSLPNSIAERAPAAPCRTIDLGGLALAVSGAVDPTVDRPIVVDRVLATLPGFTHIGPVEIEPELDLPLWSFVSERSPDWMLPGAGDLPEHAVVGLSTNPGFVQALLAGANHQTTSELRWRNVPLVSRWSPLRKFWQRAGGEMDIAPIRSWPAAAALGTAPLADEGRGEEAVVAFRTPLFRRYPATVVYLFPDAGGWDPPAAGMAMLPPQRIDPTFVGTIGEDITFFGFPVPPTSLRDHWVVLEEPPAGYRFYHRDAVPPPWPGLPEEHSAAFAYNRFALPVRVLIGPLL
;
A
#
# COMPACT_ATOMS: atom_id res chain seq x y z
N MET A 1 -8.63 12.56 33.44
CA MET A 1 -8.84 13.57 34.50
C MET A 1 -7.70 14.57 34.41
N ALA A 2 -8.01 15.87 34.40
CA ALA A 2 -7.02 16.93 34.27
C ALA A 2 -6.45 17.29 35.65
N THR A 3 -5.15 17.07 35.87
CA THR A 3 -4.48 17.47 37.12
C THR A 3 -3.85 18.85 36.90
N PHE A 4 -4.20 19.83 37.74
CA PHE A 4 -3.68 21.19 37.67
C PHE A 4 -2.81 21.50 38.88
N TYR A 5 -1.65 22.11 38.64
CA TYR A 5 -0.72 22.59 39.66
C TYR A 5 -0.62 24.12 39.59
N ALA A 6 -0.63 24.77 40.75
CA ALA A 6 -0.66 26.23 40.81
C ALA A 6 0.64 26.89 40.36
N ARG A 7 1.77 26.18 40.47
CA ARG A 7 3.09 26.65 40.04
C ARG A 7 4.09 25.52 39.87
N TYR A 8 5.20 25.83 39.22
CA TYR A 8 6.39 24.97 39.15
C TYR A 8 7.65 25.80 39.39
N GLU A 9 8.51 25.34 40.30
CA GLU A 9 9.76 26.01 40.69
C GLU A 9 10.93 25.05 40.57
N LYS A 10 12.06 25.53 40.04
CA LYS A 10 13.32 24.76 40.06
C LYS A 10 13.96 24.79 41.45
N ALA A 11 14.70 23.74 41.78
CA ALA A 11 15.36 23.58 43.07
C ALA A 11 16.16 24.83 43.50
N LEU A 12 16.94 25.45 42.60
CA LEU A 12 17.71 26.65 42.92
C LEU A 12 16.83 27.81 43.40
N ARG A 13 15.65 28.01 42.81
CA ARG A 13 14.72 29.08 43.21
C ARG A 13 14.16 28.86 44.62
N THR A 14 13.97 27.62 45.03
CA THR A 14 13.46 27.29 46.38
C THR A 14 14.43 27.68 47.50
N THR A 15 15.70 27.95 47.17
CA THR A 15 16.71 28.45 48.12
C THR A 15 16.78 29.97 48.21
N ALA A 16 15.94 30.70 47.47
CA ALA A 16 15.88 32.15 47.51
C ALA A 16 15.21 32.67 48.79
N SER A 17 15.74 33.77 49.31
CA SER A 17 15.16 34.56 50.40
C SER A 17 14.17 35.60 49.87
N ALA A 18 13.40 36.21 50.78
CA ALA A 18 12.49 37.31 50.43
C ALA A 18 13.21 38.65 50.11
N THR A 19 14.55 38.68 50.22
CA THR A 19 15.34 39.87 49.91
C THR A 19 15.47 40.07 48.40
N VAL A 20 15.15 41.27 47.92
CA VAL A 20 15.23 41.66 46.51
C VAL A 20 16.20 42.84 46.38
N VAL A 21 17.15 42.73 45.44
CA VAL A 21 18.10 43.80 45.09
C VAL A 21 17.97 44.07 43.60
N ASP A 22 17.64 45.30 43.21
CA ASP A 22 17.44 45.71 41.81
C ASP A 22 16.55 44.75 41.00
N GLY A 23 15.44 44.29 41.59
CA GLY A 23 14.50 43.36 40.96
C GLY A 23 14.96 41.90 40.91
N ARG A 24 16.08 41.55 41.55
CA ARG A 24 16.62 40.18 41.64
C ARG A 24 16.44 39.59 43.03
N LEU A 25 15.96 38.35 43.10
CA LEU A 25 15.87 37.61 44.37
C LEU A 25 17.26 37.14 44.81
N GLN A 26 17.58 37.34 46.08
CA GLN A 26 18.83 36.84 46.67
C GLN A 26 18.62 35.44 47.27
N GLY A 27 19.50 34.51 46.93
CA GLY A 27 19.63 33.21 47.58
C GLY A 27 20.97 33.09 48.31
N ALA A 28 21.09 32.06 49.14
CA ALA A 28 22.33 31.73 49.82
C ALA A 28 22.61 30.23 49.69
N MET A 29 23.83 29.88 49.27
CA MET A 29 24.24 28.48 49.14
C MET A 29 25.37 28.18 50.14
N PRO A 30 25.22 27.15 50.99
CA PRO A 30 26.33 26.68 51.79
C PRO A 30 27.37 26.03 50.86
N VAL A 31 28.59 26.55 50.89
CA VAL A 31 29.76 25.99 50.20
C VAL A 31 30.65 25.37 51.26
N LEU A 32 30.92 24.08 51.10
CA LEU A 32 31.92 23.36 51.88
C LEU A 32 33.20 23.26 51.03
N LEU A 33 34.28 23.80 51.55
CA LEU A 33 35.63 23.60 51.02
C LEU A 33 36.30 22.53 51.88
N ALA A 34 36.82 21.48 51.25
CA ALA A 34 37.68 20.49 51.89
C ALA A 34 39.11 20.68 51.39
N ASP A 35 40.09 20.51 52.27
CA ASP A 35 41.49 20.43 51.87
C ASP A 35 41.70 19.19 50.99
N LEU A 36 42.51 19.32 49.93
CA LEU A 36 42.77 18.24 48.98
C LEU A 36 43.70 17.16 49.55
N ASP A 37 44.57 17.53 50.49
CA ASP A 37 45.55 16.66 51.14
C ASP A 37 45.02 16.10 52.48
N ASP A 38 43.98 16.72 53.06
CA ASP A 38 43.25 16.25 54.25
C ASP A 38 41.73 16.47 54.12
N GLU A 39 41.01 15.48 53.59
CA GLU A 39 39.55 15.54 53.37
C GLU A 39 38.74 15.78 54.67
N LEU A 40 39.35 15.64 55.86
CA LEU A 40 38.70 15.94 57.15
C LEU A 40 38.80 17.42 57.55
N ASP A 41 39.75 18.19 56.99
CA ASP A 41 39.82 19.63 57.21
C ASP A 41 38.86 20.36 56.27
N THR A 42 37.70 20.74 56.81
CA THR A 42 36.65 21.40 56.04
C THR A 42 36.31 22.78 56.59
N ARG A 43 36.04 23.71 55.66
CA ARG A 43 35.57 25.07 55.92
C ARG A 43 34.21 25.26 55.25
N SER A 44 33.18 25.57 56.02
CA SER A 44 31.87 25.94 55.47
C SER A 44 31.71 27.47 55.44
N ALA A 45 31.27 28.01 54.31
CA ALA A 45 30.84 29.41 54.18
C ALA A 45 29.50 29.48 53.43
N SER A 46 28.72 30.52 53.67
CA SER A 46 27.51 30.78 52.89
C SER A 46 27.80 31.83 51.83
N VAL A 47 27.56 31.49 50.57
CA VAL A 47 27.76 32.40 49.44
C VAL A 47 26.40 32.91 49.00
N ALA A 48 26.20 34.22 49.07
CA ALA A 48 25.02 34.87 48.52
C ALA A 48 25.11 34.90 46.99
N PHE A 49 23.99 34.64 46.31
CA PHE A 49 23.87 34.75 44.87
C PHE A 49 22.56 35.43 44.50
N GLU A 50 22.51 36.05 43.33
CA GLU A 50 21.32 36.68 42.79
C GLU A 50 20.71 35.81 41.69
N LEU A 51 19.40 35.63 41.73
CA LEU A 51 18.64 35.05 40.64
C LEU A 51 18.26 36.14 39.64
N LEU A 52 18.37 35.84 38.35
CA LEU A 52 17.93 36.75 37.29
C LEU A 52 16.48 37.19 37.50
N GLY A 53 16.24 38.49 37.37
CA GLY A 53 14.95 39.14 37.55
C GLY A 53 14.28 39.48 36.21
N PRO A 54 13.07 40.08 36.24
CA PRO A 54 12.32 40.46 35.05
C PRO A 54 13.10 41.44 34.15
N GLY A 55 13.86 42.35 34.76
CA GLY A 55 14.65 43.35 34.04
C GLY A 55 15.84 42.75 33.25
N ASP A 56 16.29 41.54 33.58
CA ASP A 56 17.42 40.90 32.92
C ASP A 56 17.05 40.22 31.60
N ILE A 57 15.75 40.14 31.28
CA ILE A 57 15.25 39.44 30.10
C ILE A 57 14.97 40.43 28.97
N GLU A 58 15.70 40.27 27.87
CA GLU A 58 15.53 41.10 26.67
C GLU A 58 14.49 40.49 25.71
N ARG A 59 14.52 39.17 25.52
CA ARG A 59 13.63 38.45 24.59
C ARG A 59 13.43 36.99 24.97
N LEU A 60 12.32 36.40 24.52
CA LEU A 60 12.12 34.95 24.56
C LEU A 60 12.61 34.31 23.25
N GLY A 61 13.19 33.12 23.34
CA GLY A 61 13.48 32.31 22.16
C GLY A 61 12.18 31.89 21.46
N VAL A 62 12.19 31.80 20.13
CA VAL A 62 10.99 31.46 19.34
C VAL A 62 10.39 30.11 19.77
N ALA A 63 11.23 29.16 20.15
CA ALA A 63 10.83 27.83 20.63
C ALA A 63 10.42 27.80 22.12
N ALA A 64 10.36 28.92 22.82
CA ALA A 64 9.89 28.94 24.21
C ALA A 64 8.36 28.72 24.29
N ILE A 65 7.63 29.22 23.30
CA ILE A 65 6.17 29.12 23.18
C ILE A 65 5.84 27.91 22.31
N SER A 66 5.13 26.93 22.87
CA SER A 66 4.68 25.74 22.15
C SER A 66 3.38 25.97 21.38
N ARG A 67 2.48 26.82 21.92
CA ARG A 67 1.16 27.07 21.31
C ARG A 67 0.61 28.43 21.72
N ARG A 68 -0.17 29.02 20.82
CA ARG A 68 -1.01 30.21 21.05
C ARG A 68 -2.46 29.85 20.76
N PHE A 69 -3.38 30.38 21.55
CA PHE A 69 -4.81 30.27 21.28
C PHE A 69 -5.51 31.58 21.65
N PRO A 70 -6.42 32.11 20.81
CA PRO A 70 -6.69 31.67 19.44
C PRO A 70 -5.43 31.69 18.55
N THR A 71 -5.43 30.87 17.50
CA THR A 71 -4.30 30.80 16.56
C THR A 71 -4.05 32.18 15.96
N PRO A 72 -2.78 32.60 15.77
CA PRO A 72 -2.46 33.86 15.09
C PRO A 72 -3.20 33.99 13.75
N GLY A 73 -3.97 35.07 13.58
CA GLY A 73 -4.75 35.33 12.38
C GLY A 73 -6.09 34.60 12.28
N ALA A 74 -6.54 33.90 13.32
CA ALA A 74 -7.89 33.32 13.35
C ALA A 74 -8.95 34.43 13.18
N ASN A 75 -10.00 34.17 12.40
CA ASN A 75 -11.07 35.14 12.12
C ASN A 75 -12.42 34.78 12.75
N ASP A 76 -12.52 33.57 13.31
CA ASP A 76 -13.74 32.96 13.80
C ASP A 76 -13.55 32.35 15.20
N ALA A 77 -12.60 32.90 15.97
CA ALA A 77 -12.29 32.43 17.32
C ALA A 77 -13.54 32.41 18.21
N GLU A 78 -13.61 31.42 19.08
CA GLU A 78 -14.72 31.24 20.01
C GLU A 78 -14.69 32.33 21.09
N GLU A 79 -15.72 33.16 21.12
CA GLU A 79 -15.87 34.21 22.14
C GLU A 79 -16.07 33.63 23.55
N THR A 80 -16.57 32.39 23.65
CA THR A 80 -16.77 31.72 24.94
C THR A 80 -15.48 31.29 25.62
N LYS A 81 -14.34 31.27 24.91
CA LYS A 81 -13.05 30.76 25.40
C LYS A 81 -12.07 31.88 25.74
N LEU A 82 -11.21 31.63 26.71
CA LEU A 82 -10.10 32.50 27.07
C LEU A 82 -8.93 32.32 26.10
N ALA A 83 -8.26 33.43 25.78
CA ALA A 83 -6.96 33.39 25.11
C ALA A 83 -5.90 32.81 26.05
N LEU A 84 -4.96 32.04 25.49
CA LEU A 84 -3.88 31.43 26.24
C LEU A 84 -2.60 31.28 25.43
N VAL A 85 -1.49 31.08 26.14
CA VAL A 85 -0.20 30.69 25.59
C VAL A 85 0.37 29.52 26.38
N GLU A 86 0.96 28.56 25.69
CA GLU A 86 1.61 27.39 26.27
C GLU A 86 3.12 27.48 26.11
N PHE A 87 3.85 26.95 27.09
CA PHE A 87 5.31 26.96 27.12
C PHE A 87 5.89 25.56 27.21
N HIS A 88 7.03 25.36 26.55
CA HIS A 88 7.82 24.12 26.66
C HIS A 88 8.45 23.95 28.05
N ALA A 89 8.90 25.04 28.66
CA ALA A 89 9.53 25.01 29.98
C ALA A 89 8.51 25.29 31.08
N LEU A 90 8.34 24.33 32.00
CA LEU A 90 7.31 24.38 33.04
C LEU A 90 7.47 25.54 34.03
N ASP A 91 8.72 25.91 34.34
CA ASP A 91 9.06 26.99 35.26
C ASP A 91 8.98 28.38 34.62
N LEU A 92 8.87 28.48 33.29
CA LEU A 92 9.07 29.77 32.60
C LEU A 92 8.16 30.90 33.11
N PRO A 93 6.86 30.69 33.40
CA PRO A 93 6.00 31.76 33.92
C PRO A 93 6.46 32.34 35.26
N TRP A 94 7.19 31.59 36.09
CA TRP A 94 7.62 32.01 37.43
C TRP A 94 9.14 32.18 37.58
N ARG A 95 9.92 31.75 36.59
CA ARG A 95 11.38 31.64 36.67
C ARG A 95 12.04 32.92 37.18
N TYR A 96 11.60 34.07 36.66
CA TYR A 96 12.16 35.39 36.97
C TYR A 96 11.27 36.24 37.87
N THR A 97 10.31 35.63 38.59
CA THR A 97 9.45 36.39 39.52
C THR A 97 10.29 36.97 40.66
N PRO A 98 10.18 38.27 41.00
CA PRO A 98 11.00 38.92 42.03
C PRO A 98 10.41 38.77 43.45
N GLN A 99 9.66 37.69 43.71
CA GLN A 99 8.93 37.47 44.96
C GLN A 99 9.00 35.99 45.37
N THR A 100 8.99 35.72 46.67
CA THR A 100 8.79 34.36 47.19
C THR A 100 7.31 34.00 47.22
N PRO A 101 6.96 32.71 47.10
CA PRO A 101 5.60 32.22 47.28
C PRO A 101 4.88 32.71 48.53
N SER A 102 3.58 32.99 48.42
CA SER A 102 2.67 33.17 49.55
C SER A 102 1.69 31.99 49.58
N GLY A 103 1.97 30.99 50.42
CA GLY A 103 1.24 29.72 50.42
C GLY A 103 1.33 29.01 49.06
N ALA A 104 0.18 28.70 48.45
CA ALA A 104 0.12 28.09 47.12
C ALA A 104 0.33 29.10 45.96
N VAL A 105 0.22 30.40 46.22
CA VAL A 105 0.21 31.44 45.18
C VAL A 105 1.61 31.99 44.93
N LEU A 106 1.99 32.04 43.66
CA LEU A 106 3.15 32.78 43.18
C LEU A 106 2.76 33.50 41.89
N ARG A 107 2.95 34.82 41.86
CA ARG A 107 2.64 35.63 40.68
C ARG A 107 3.62 35.32 39.55
N PRO A 108 3.15 35.12 38.31
CA PRO A 108 4.06 34.95 37.19
C PRO A 108 4.73 36.28 36.85
N TRP A 109 5.98 36.24 36.39
CA TRP A 109 6.70 37.45 35.98
C TRP A 109 6.27 37.96 34.60
N ILE A 110 5.60 37.10 33.84
CA ILE A 110 4.98 37.38 32.54
C ILE A 110 3.49 37.09 32.60
N VAL A 111 2.71 37.91 31.92
CA VAL A 111 1.25 37.76 31.80
C VAL A 111 0.82 37.94 30.36
N LEU A 112 -0.28 37.27 30.00
CA LEU A 112 -0.90 37.43 28.69
C LEU A 112 -1.97 38.51 28.76
N VAL A 113 -1.73 39.63 28.07
CA VAL A 113 -2.63 40.77 28.02
C VAL A 113 -3.38 40.77 26.70
N VAL A 114 -4.71 40.88 26.75
CA VAL A 114 -5.58 40.86 25.56
C VAL A 114 -6.45 42.11 25.53
N GLY A 115 -6.53 42.76 24.37
CA GLY A 115 -7.35 43.95 24.20
C GLY A 115 -7.48 44.35 22.75
N ARG A 116 -8.39 45.27 22.46
CA ARG A 116 -8.60 45.86 21.14
C ARG A 116 -7.46 46.82 20.81
N ARG A 117 -7.25 47.06 19.52
CA ARG A 117 -6.32 48.09 19.07
C ARG A 117 -6.91 49.47 19.35
N GLY A 118 -6.21 50.26 20.16
CA GLY A 118 -6.62 51.63 20.47
C GLY A 118 -5.81 52.26 21.61
N PRO A 119 -5.92 53.59 21.78
CA PRO A 119 -5.22 54.30 22.85
C PRO A 119 -5.74 53.96 24.25
N ASP A 120 -7.02 53.59 24.39
CA ASP A 120 -7.61 53.21 25.67
C ASP A 120 -7.32 51.76 26.06
N GLU A 121 -6.92 50.93 25.09
CA GLU A 121 -6.59 49.51 25.24
C GLU A 121 -5.15 49.21 24.81
N ILE A 122 -4.89 48.56 23.68
CA ILE A 122 -3.53 48.19 23.27
C ILE A 122 -3.09 49.01 22.05
N THR A 123 -1.98 49.72 22.18
CA THR A 123 -1.28 50.36 21.05
C THR A 123 0.07 49.69 20.83
N VAL A 124 0.23 49.07 19.66
CA VAL A 124 1.49 48.43 19.25
C VAL A 124 2.43 49.50 18.69
N ARG A 125 3.65 49.58 19.20
CA ARG A 125 4.62 50.60 18.81
C ARG A 125 5.60 50.09 17.74
N PRO A 126 6.17 50.99 16.91
CA PRO A 126 7.19 50.63 15.93
C PRO A 126 8.49 50.11 16.55
N ASP A 127 8.79 50.50 17.79
CA ASP A 127 9.99 50.09 18.55
C ASP A 127 9.89 48.66 19.14
N GLY A 128 8.81 47.93 18.84
CA GLY A 128 8.58 46.58 19.35
C GLY A 128 7.90 46.51 20.71
N LYS A 129 7.76 47.64 21.42
CA LYS A 129 7.04 47.71 22.71
C LYS A 129 5.53 47.83 22.51
N VAL A 130 4.79 47.70 23.61
CA VAL A 130 3.33 47.91 23.62
C VAL A 130 2.95 48.92 24.68
N THR A 131 2.04 49.83 24.33
CA THR A 131 1.42 50.75 25.27
C THR A 131 0.07 50.17 25.71
N LEU A 132 -0.08 49.96 27.01
CA LEU A 132 -1.32 49.51 27.63
C LEU A 132 -2.08 50.72 28.18
N GLY A 133 -3.30 50.94 27.69
CA GLY A 133 -4.22 51.96 28.14
C GLY A 133 -4.98 51.55 29.40
N PRO A 134 -5.76 52.49 29.98
CA PRO A 134 -6.43 52.28 31.26
C PRO A 134 -7.42 51.10 31.25
N LEU A 135 -8.13 50.86 30.14
CA LEU A 135 -9.11 49.76 30.06
C LEU A 135 -8.40 48.39 30.10
N THR A 136 -7.30 48.24 29.37
CA THR A 136 -6.49 47.02 29.41
C THR A 136 -5.87 46.78 30.78
N GLN A 137 -5.40 47.83 31.46
CA GLN A 137 -4.87 47.70 32.82
C GLN A 137 -5.95 47.30 33.82
N ALA A 138 -7.17 47.85 33.68
CA ALA A 138 -8.31 47.51 34.53
C ALA A 138 -8.78 46.07 34.33
N SER A 139 -8.74 45.55 33.09
CA SER A 139 -9.08 44.15 32.79
C SER A 139 -7.98 43.15 33.15
N HIS A 140 -6.75 43.62 33.42
CA HIS A 140 -5.62 42.79 33.87
C HIS A 140 -5.03 43.31 35.18
N PRO A 141 -5.76 43.23 36.30
CA PRO A 141 -5.25 43.67 37.61
C PRO A 141 -4.12 42.75 38.09
N LEU A 142 -2.89 43.27 38.16
CA LEU A 142 -1.70 42.48 38.49
C LEU A 142 -1.75 41.80 39.86
N GLY A 143 -2.52 42.33 40.81
CA GLY A 143 -2.79 41.66 42.09
C GLY A 143 -3.46 40.28 41.96
N GLN A 144 -4.15 40.02 40.84
CA GLN A 144 -4.79 38.73 40.53
C GLN A 144 -3.97 37.85 39.57
N SER A 145 -2.79 38.31 39.13
CA SER A 145 -1.96 37.58 38.15
C SER A 145 -1.56 36.18 38.58
N GLY A 146 -1.55 35.90 39.90
CA GLY A 146 -1.34 34.57 40.46
C GLY A 146 -2.41 33.53 40.10
N LEU A 147 -3.54 33.94 39.51
CA LEU A 147 -4.59 33.03 39.02
C LEU A 147 -4.38 32.61 37.56
N TRP A 148 -3.59 33.37 36.80
CA TRP A 148 -3.53 33.27 35.35
C TRP A 148 -2.45 32.32 34.83
N ALA A 149 -1.58 31.81 35.71
CA ALA A 149 -0.51 30.88 35.35
C ALA A 149 -0.70 29.54 36.06
N HIS A 150 -0.67 28.43 35.33
CA HIS A 150 -0.76 27.09 35.92
C HIS A 150 0.05 26.08 35.13
N VAL A 151 0.28 24.92 35.74
CA VAL A 151 0.82 23.73 35.07
C VAL A 151 -0.28 22.69 34.96
N HIS A 152 -0.45 22.09 33.80
CA HIS A 152 -1.45 21.07 33.53
C HIS A 152 -0.76 19.78 33.09
N GLU A 153 -1.04 18.70 33.83
CA GLU A 153 -0.66 17.34 33.46
C GLU A 153 -1.74 16.73 32.56
N VAL A 154 -1.33 16.39 31.35
CA VAL A 154 -2.15 15.82 30.28
C VAL A 154 -1.62 14.44 29.93
N GLY A 155 -2.44 13.57 29.33
CA GLY A 155 -2.04 12.17 29.08
C GLY A 155 -0.76 12.00 28.24
N THR A 156 -0.34 13.03 27.52
CA THR A 156 0.86 13.06 26.67
C THR A 156 2.05 13.82 27.29
N GLY A 157 1.93 14.38 28.50
CA GLY A 157 3.00 15.12 29.18
C GLY A 157 2.51 16.23 30.10
N THR A 158 3.40 17.14 30.49
CA THR A 158 3.08 18.27 31.36
C THR A 158 3.34 19.59 30.62
N ILE A 159 2.45 20.57 30.75
CA ILE A 159 2.51 21.84 30.01
C ILE A 159 2.28 23.01 30.97
N ALA A 160 3.08 24.07 30.86
CA ALA A 160 2.82 25.34 31.54
C ALA A 160 2.00 26.29 30.66
N ARG A 161 1.05 27.00 31.27
CA ARG A 161 0.12 27.88 30.56
C ARG A 161 -0.04 29.23 31.23
N LEU A 162 -0.20 30.26 30.42
CA LEU A 162 -0.78 31.54 30.81
C LEU A 162 -2.11 31.70 30.11
N VAL A 163 -3.15 32.08 30.86
CA VAL A 163 -4.49 32.41 30.36
C VAL A 163 -4.76 33.89 30.59
N SER A 164 -5.42 34.56 29.65
CA SER A 164 -5.90 35.92 29.85
C SER A 164 -7.22 35.88 30.65
N PRO A 165 -7.46 36.80 31.60
CA PRO A 165 -8.73 36.93 32.31
C PRO A 165 -9.84 37.62 31.50
N VAL A 166 -9.57 38.00 30.24
CA VAL A 166 -10.49 38.79 29.42
C VAL A 166 -11.55 37.93 28.75
N ASP A 167 -12.80 38.31 28.96
CA ASP A 167 -13.95 37.79 28.24
C ASP A 167 -13.99 38.43 26.83
N LEU A 168 -14.02 37.59 25.81
CA LEU A 168 -13.99 38.03 24.43
C LEU A 168 -15.42 38.37 23.96
N ALA A 169 -15.59 39.48 23.25
CA ALA A 169 -16.86 39.81 22.60
C ALA A 169 -16.91 39.17 21.21
N SER A 170 -18.08 38.74 20.76
CA SER A 170 -18.30 38.26 19.39
C SER A 170 -17.97 39.32 18.32
N GLY A 171 -17.56 38.87 17.12
CA GLY A 171 -17.30 39.73 15.96
C GLY A 171 -16.23 40.82 16.17
N THR A 172 -15.28 40.62 17.08
CA THR A 172 -14.34 41.66 17.55
C THR A 172 -12.89 41.27 17.28
N GLU A 173 -12.08 42.23 16.79
CA GLU A 173 -10.62 42.06 16.62
C GLU A 173 -9.87 42.36 17.92
N TYR A 174 -8.99 41.45 18.32
CA TYR A 174 -8.14 41.53 19.49
C TYR A 174 -6.66 41.39 19.14
N VAL A 175 -5.82 41.95 20.00
CA VAL A 175 -4.38 41.73 20.03
C VAL A 175 -4.04 41.12 21.38
N ALA A 176 -3.32 40.00 21.35
CA ALA A 176 -2.73 39.38 22.51
C ALA A 176 -1.25 39.72 22.57
N CYS A 177 -0.78 40.15 23.75
CA CYS A 177 0.59 40.57 24.02
C CYS A 177 1.10 39.85 25.27
N LEU A 178 2.24 39.16 25.15
CA LEU A 178 2.96 38.61 26.28
C LEU A 178 3.91 39.66 26.84
N VAL A 179 3.65 40.14 28.05
CA VAL A 179 4.32 41.31 28.66
C VAL A 179 4.80 40.99 30.08
N PRO A 180 5.83 41.69 30.61
CA PRO A 180 6.22 41.52 32.00
C PRO A 180 5.18 42.09 32.96
N ALA A 181 4.89 41.35 34.04
CA ALA A 181 4.02 41.77 35.14
C ALA A 181 4.73 42.67 36.15
N PHE A 182 6.06 42.76 36.09
CA PHE A 182 6.89 43.53 36.99
C PHE A 182 7.80 44.49 36.23
N ASP A 183 8.12 45.63 36.84
CA ASP A 183 9.13 46.55 36.35
C ASP A 183 10.56 46.04 36.62
N ARG A 184 11.58 46.82 36.22
CA ARG A 184 12.99 46.45 36.42
C ARG A 184 13.42 46.44 37.89
N ALA A 185 12.72 47.16 38.77
CA ALA A 185 13.00 47.20 40.19
C ALA A 185 12.26 46.09 40.98
N GLY A 186 11.38 45.34 40.31
CA GLY A 186 10.56 44.29 40.91
C GLY A 186 9.21 44.76 41.46
N GLY A 187 8.82 46.02 41.18
CA GLY A 187 7.47 46.54 41.43
C GLY A 187 6.47 46.10 40.36
N ASP A 188 5.19 46.41 40.53
CA ASP A 188 4.18 46.11 39.51
C ASP A 188 4.41 46.94 38.25
N ALA A 189 4.32 46.31 37.07
CA ALA A 189 4.53 47.02 35.82
C ALA A 189 3.44 48.08 35.53
N TRP A 190 2.26 47.98 36.15
CA TRP A 190 1.19 48.96 36.02
C TRP A 190 0.21 48.98 37.19
N HIS A 191 -0.51 50.10 37.34
CA HIS A 191 -1.43 50.35 38.45
C HIS A 191 -2.81 50.91 38.03
N GLY A 192 -3.08 51.12 36.74
CA GLY A 192 -4.39 51.57 36.24
C GLY A 192 -4.62 53.09 36.19
N ALA A 193 -3.60 53.92 36.47
CA ALA A 193 -3.75 55.38 36.57
C ALA A 193 -3.54 56.16 35.24
N GLY A 194 -2.94 55.54 34.22
CA GLY A 194 -2.63 56.17 32.92
C GLY A 194 -1.93 55.21 31.97
N GLN A 195 -1.70 55.62 30.71
CA GLN A 195 -1.01 54.77 29.73
C GLN A 195 0.41 54.37 30.21
N VAL A 196 0.76 53.10 30.02
CA VAL A 196 2.09 52.56 30.38
C VAL A 196 2.70 51.86 29.18
N THR A 197 4.00 52.03 28.97
CA THR A 197 4.71 51.32 27.89
C THR A 197 5.58 50.23 28.49
N VAL A 198 5.37 48.99 28.05
CA VAL A 198 6.08 47.80 28.54
C VAL A 198 6.74 47.05 27.39
N ASP A 199 7.75 46.26 27.72
CA ASP A 199 8.37 45.35 26.76
C ASP A 199 7.38 44.25 26.33
N CYS A 200 7.53 43.76 25.11
CA CYS A 200 6.64 42.76 24.53
C CYS A 200 7.45 41.57 24.02
N TYR A 201 7.28 40.41 24.65
CA TYR A 201 8.04 39.21 24.33
C TYR A 201 7.44 38.40 23.19
N ASP A 202 6.12 38.51 22.99
CA ASP A 202 5.39 37.89 21.91
C ASP A 202 4.06 38.64 21.67
N ARG A 203 3.58 38.64 20.42
CA ARG A 203 2.29 39.26 20.08
C ARG A 203 1.64 38.59 18.87
N TRP A 204 0.32 38.55 18.87
CA TRP A 204 -0.47 38.16 17.71
C TRP A 204 -1.85 38.82 17.72
N SER A 205 -2.50 38.86 16.56
CA SER A 205 -3.89 39.30 16.42
C SER A 205 -4.80 38.14 16.07
N PHE A 206 -6.07 38.26 16.44
CA PHE A 206 -7.15 37.34 16.07
C PHE A 206 -8.48 38.09 16.11
N ALA A 207 -9.50 37.58 15.43
CA ALA A 207 -10.86 38.05 15.54
C ALA A 207 -11.78 36.91 15.98
N THR A 208 -12.80 37.26 16.76
CA THR A 208 -13.86 36.34 17.18
C THR A 208 -14.96 36.23 16.13
N GLY A 209 -15.54 35.05 16.01
CA GLY A 209 -16.65 34.79 15.09
C GLY A 209 -18.02 35.25 15.62
N PRO A 210 -19.11 34.84 14.94
CA PRO A 210 -20.46 34.95 15.46
C PRO A 210 -20.61 34.28 16.82
N GLN A 211 -21.56 34.75 17.62
CA GLN A 211 -21.82 34.28 18.98
C GLN A 211 -22.04 32.76 19.03
N GLY A 212 -21.52 32.14 20.09
CA GLY A 212 -21.66 30.73 20.41
C GLY A 212 -20.46 29.88 20.03
N ASP A 213 -20.34 28.70 20.65
CA ASP A 213 -19.29 27.72 20.41
C ASP A 213 -19.82 26.41 19.81
N PHE A 214 -19.01 25.35 19.84
CA PHE A 214 -19.40 24.03 19.34
C PHE A 214 -20.67 23.52 20.03
N ALA A 215 -20.77 23.65 21.36
CA ALA A 215 -21.90 23.17 22.13
C ALA A 215 -23.18 23.95 21.77
N ASP A 216 -23.07 25.27 21.60
CA ASP A 216 -24.21 26.11 21.22
C ASP A 216 -24.75 25.76 19.83
N LEU A 217 -23.87 25.53 18.85
CA LEU A 217 -24.28 25.12 17.50
C LEU A 217 -24.86 23.71 17.49
N ALA A 218 -24.28 22.79 18.26
CA ALA A 218 -24.73 21.42 18.34
C ALA A 218 -26.07 21.30 19.11
N ALA A 219 -26.31 22.13 20.13
CA ALA A 219 -27.56 22.17 20.88
C ALA A 219 -28.74 22.71 20.07
N ARG A 220 -28.49 23.47 19.00
CA ARG A 220 -29.53 23.91 18.05
C ARG A 220 -29.96 22.80 17.08
N LEU A 221 -29.18 21.71 16.98
CA LEU A 221 -29.51 20.61 16.08
C LEU A 221 -30.74 19.87 16.58
N HIS A 222 -31.64 19.58 15.66
CA HIS A 222 -32.90 18.91 15.95
C HIS A 222 -33.32 18.01 14.78
N LYS A 223 -34.05 16.93 15.08
CA LYS A 223 -34.64 16.07 14.06
C LYS A 223 -35.58 16.89 13.19
N ALA A 224 -35.45 16.78 11.87
CA ALA A 224 -36.31 17.44 10.92
C ALA A 224 -37.77 16.96 11.04
N ASP A 225 -38.72 17.89 11.19
CA ASP A 225 -40.14 17.61 11.07
C ASP A 225 -40.58 17.65 9.59
N LEU A 226 -40.41 16.53 8.91
CA LEU A 226 -40.72 16.39 7.49
C LEU A 226 -42.21 16.61 7.18
N ALA A 227 -43.11 16.27 8.11
CA ALA A 227 -44.55 16.43 7.90
C ALA A 227 -44.94 17.91 7.86
N THR A 228 -44.34 18.72 8.73
CA THR A 228 -44.53 20.18 8.73
C THR A 228 -43.95 20.83 7.47
N ILE A 229 -42.80 20.35 6.98
CA ILE A 229 -42.18 20.83 5.73
C ILE A 229 -43.09 20.57 4.53
N GLU A 230 -43.66 19.37 4.43
CA GLU A 230 -44.58 19.00 3.35
C GLU A 230 -45.92 19.79 3.44
N ALA A 231 -46.45 20.00 4.64
CA ALA A 231 -47.72 20.71 4.85
C ALA A 231 -47.66 22.21 4.51
N ALA A 232 -46.49 22.84 4.57
CA ALA A 232 -46.30 24.28 4.27
C ALA A 232 -46.36 24.61 2.76
N GLY A 233 -46.89 23.72 1.93
CA GLY A 233 -46.85 23.83 0.47
C GLY A 233 -45.53 23.35 -0.14
N GLY A 234 -44.70 22.67 0.65
CA GLY A 234 -43.44 22.07 0.21
C GLY A 234 -43.66 20.85 -0.69
N ARG A 235 -42.67 20.56 -1.53
CA ARG A 235 -42.65 19.30 -2.30
C ARG A 235 -42.37 18.12 -1.35
N PRO A 236 -42.83 16.90 -1.67
CA PRO A 236 -42.56 15.74 -0.82
C PRO A 236 -41.04 15.55 -0.65
N PHE A 237 -40.56 15.49 0.59
CA PHE A 237 -39.13 15.46 0.85
C PHE A 237 -38.54 14.10 0.48
N GLY A 238 -37.37 14.09 -0.18
CA GLY A 238 -36.73 12.87 -0.67
C GLY A 238 -37.46 12.20 -1.84
N ARG A 239 -38.49 12.84 -2.42
CA ARG A 239 -39.22 12.37 -3.60
C ARG A 239 -39.44 13.49 -4.61
N ALA A 240 -39.50 13.14 -5.88
CA ALA A 240 -39.81 14.08 -6.96
C ALA A 240 -40.88 13.48 -7.89
N GLU A 241 -41.73 14.35 -8.45
CA GLU A 241 -42.72 13.95 -9.45
C GLU A 241 -42.12 14.06 -10.86
N VAL A 242 -42.17 12.98 -11.61
CA VAL A 242 -41.84 12.93 -13.04
C VAL A 242 -43.14 12.78 -13.81
N ARG A 243 -43.57 13.86 -14.47
CA ARG A 243 -44.76 13.86 -15.33
C ARG A 243 -44.39 13.40 -16.73
N TYR A 244 -44.83 12.20 -17.08
CA TYR A 244 -44.64 11.62 -18.40
C TYR A 244 -45.89 11.81 -19.24
N ARG A 245 -45.79 12.67 -20.26
CA ARG A 245 -46.87 12.89 -21.24
C ARG A 245 -46.65 11.98 -22.44
N ARG A 246 -47.58 11.05 -22.67
CA ARG A 246 -47.53 10.13 -23.83
C ARG A 246 -47.62 10.89 -25.14
N ARG A 247 -46.93 10.42 -26.19
CA ARG A 247 -46.99 11.06 -27.54
C ARG A 247 -48.12 10.50 -28.40
N LEU A 248 -48.60 9.31 -28.09
CA LEU A 248 -49.71 8.62 -28.76
C LEU A 248 -50.64 8.04 -27.69
N PRO A 249 -51.98 8.13 -27.82
CA PRO A 249 -52.79 8.59 -28.97
C PRO A 249 -53.16 10.10 -28.94
N ALA A 250 -54.02 10.55 -29.86
CA ALA A 250 -54.39 11.95 -30.14
C ALA A 250 -54.86 12.80 -28.93
N ASN A 251 -55.23 12.17 -27.81
CA ASN A 251 -55.35 12.82 -26.51
C ASN A 251 -54.25 12.27 -25.58
N PRO A 252 -53.15 13.00 -25.38
CA PRO A 252 -51.99 12.48 -24.66
C PRO A 252 -52.29 12.35 -23.18
N GLU A 253 -52.39 11.11 -22.70
CA GLU A 253 -52.49 10.80 -21.27
C GLU A 253 -51.20 11.22 -20.55
N GLU A 254 -51.36 11.78 -19.35
CA GLU A 254 -50.25 12.14 -18.47
C GLU A 254 -50.17 11.14 -17.31
N HIS A 255 -48.99 10.54 -17.13
CA HIS A 255 -48.69 9.67 -16.01
C HIS A 255 -47.74 10.38 -15.05
N VAL A 256 -48.10 10.41 -13.77
CA VAL A 256 -47.23 10.95 -12.71
C VAL A 256 -46.47 9.78 -12.09
N LEU A 257 -45.15 9.76 -12.28
CA LEU A 257 -44.25 8.79 -11.69
C LEU A 257 -43.51 9.43 -10.51
N GLN A 258 -43.24 8.66 -9.46
CA GLN A 258 -42.43 9.13 -8.34
C GLN A 258 -40.97 8.73 -8.55
N ALA A 259 -40.03 9.63 -8.32
CA ALA A 259 -38.60 9.40 -8.43
C ALA A 259 -37.87 9.80 -7.15
N ALA A 260 -36.69 9.25 -6.94
CA ALA A 260 -35.77 9.64 -5.88
C ALA A 260 -34.38 9.91 -6.47
N GLY A 261 -33.57 10.69 -5.76
CA GLY A 261 -32.18 10.96 -6.10
C GLY A 261 -31.22 9.87 -5.63
N ALA A 262 -29.95 10.24 -5.52
CA ALA A 262 -28.90 9.41 -4.91
C ALA A 262 -29.15 9.11 -3.43
N LEU A 263 -29.80 10.04 -2.73
CA LEU A 263 -30.30 9.90 -1.36
C LEU A 263 -31.83 9.91 -1.36
N ARG A 264 -32.41 9.09 -0.48
CA ARG A 264 -33.87 8.97 -0.31
C ARG A 264 -34.24 8.75 1.15
N LEU A 265 -35.53 8.84 1.45
CA LEU A 265 -36.03 8.44 2.76
C LEU A 265 -35.84 6.93 2.98
N PRO A 266 -35.51 6.47 4.19
CA PRO A 266 -35.36 5.06 4.48
C PRO A 266 -36.62 4.27 4.13
N PRO A 267 -36.48 3.00 3.69
CA PRO A 267 -37.61 2.20 3.28
C PRO A 267 -38.61 2.01 4.43
N GLY A 268 -39.88 2.33 4.14
CA GLY A 268 -41.01 2.10 5.03
C GLY A 268 -41.64 0.71 4.85
N PRO A 269 -42.72 0.39 5.59
CA PRO A 269 -43.47 -0.84 5.36
C PRO A 269 -44.21 -0.80 4.01
N GLY A 270 -43.82 -1.69 3.10
CA GLY A 270 -44.42 -1.85 1.76
C GLY A 270 -43.52 -1.36 0.61
N PRO A 271 -43.88 -1.63 -0.65
CA PRO A 271 -43.11 -1.17 -1.80
C PRO A 271 -43.14 0.36 -1.89
N ALA A 272 -41.97 0.99 -1.98
CA ALA A 272 -41.89 2.44 -2.10
C ALA A 272 -42.44 2.88 -3.47
N PRO A 273 -43.24 3.97 -3.56
CA PRO A 273 -43.75 4.47 -4.84
C PRO A 273 -42.67 4.78 -5.88
N VAL A 274 -41.46 5.13 -5.40
CA VAL A 274 -40.29 5.40 -6.25
C VAL A 274 -39.73 4.15 -6.94
N ASP A 275 -39.99 2.96 -6.37
CA ASP A 275 -39.54 1.66 -6.90
C ASP A 275 -40.63 0.94 -7.71
N ALA A 276 -41.85 1.50 -7.76
CA ALA A 276 -42.96 0.93 -8.52
C ALA A 276 -42.64 0.92 -10.02
N SER A 277 -42.89 -0.20 -10.70
CA SER A 277 -42.68 -0.29 -12.15
C SER A 277 -43.59 0.69 -12.91
N PRO A 278 -43.09 1.37 -13.96
CA PRO A 278 -43.94 2.22 -14.79
C PRO A 278 -45.05 1.43 -15.50
N PRO A 279 -46.15 2.09 -15.90
CA PRO A 279 -47.17 1.48 -16.74
C PRO A 279 -46.58 0.86 -18.03
N ALA A 280 -47.20 -0.22 -18.52
CA ALA A 280 -46.70 -0.95 -19.70
C ALA A 280 -46.69 -0.08 -20.97
N GLU A 281 -47.63 0.86 -21.09
CA GLU A 281 -47.71 1.80 -22.21
C GLU A 281 -46.55 2.79 -22.20
N VAL A 282 -46.15 3.26 -21.00
CA VAL A 282 -44.96 4.13 -20.83
C VAL A 282 -43.70 3.34 -21.16
N THR A 283 -43.58 2.13 -20.61
CA THR A 283 -42.42 1.25 -20.79
C THR A 283 -42.19 0.93 -22.27
N SER A 284 -43.24 0.58 -23.01
CA SER A 284 -43.17 0.29 -24.44
C SER A 284 -42.83 1.52 -25.29
N GLU A 285 -43.44 2.68 -25.00
CA GLU A 285 -43.14 3.93 -25.71
C GLU A 285 -41.68 4.37 -25.50
N VAL A 286 -41.20 4.32 -24.26
CA VAL A 286 -39.81 4.72 -23.92
C VAL A 286 -38.79 3.76 -24.53
N THR A 287 -39.08 2.46 -24.55
CA THR A 287 -38.23 1.45 -25.19
C THR A 287 -38.14 1.69 -26.71
N ALA A 288 -39.25 2.02 -27.35
CA ALA A 288 -39.30 2.30 -28.80
C ALA A 288 -38.42 3.49 -29.21
N LEU A 289 -38.13 4.45 -28.31
CA LEU A 289 -37.25 5.59 -28.59
C LEU A 289 -35.81 5.20 -28.89
N GLN A 290 -35.41 3.98 -28.58
CA GLN A 290 -34.07 3.48 -28.84
C GLN A 290 -33.95 2.81 -30.19
N GLU A 291 -35.06 2.49 -30.86
CA GLU A 291 -35.08 1.74 -32.11
C GLU A 291 -34.15 2.37 -33.15
N ARG A 292 -33.39 1.50 -33.83
CA ARG A 292 -32.42 1.95 -34.84
C ARG A 292 -33.18 2.21 -36.13
N ILE A 293 -33.48 3.47 -36.37
CA ILE A 293 -34.19 3.90 -37.56
C ILE A 293 -33.16 4.23 -38.64
N LEU A 294 -33.28 3.56 -39.79
CA LEU A 294 -32.58 3.92 -41.01
C LEU A 294 -33.55 4.66 -41.92
N THR A 295 -33.15 5.80 -42.45
CA THR A 295 -33.90 6.48 -43.50
C THR A 295 -33.92 5.63 -44.78
N PRO A 296 -34.85 5.87 -45.72
CA PRO A 296 -34.90 5.11 -46.99
C PRO A 296 -33.60 5.14 -47.80
N ASP A 297 -32.76 6.17 -47.64
CA ASP A 297 -31.42 6.30 -48.23
C ASP A 297 -30.30 5.67 -47.39
N GLY A 298 -30.64 4.94 -46.33
CA GLY A 298 -29.70 4.15 -45.51
C GLY A 298 -28.96 4.94 -44.42
N ARG A 299 -29.34 6.19 -44.13
CA ARG A 299 -28.69 7.00 -43.08
C ARG A 299 -29.29 6.67 -41.70
N PRO A 300 -28.45 6.50 -40.67
CA PRO A 300 -28.95 6.31 -39.31
C PRO A 300 -29.55 7.60 -38.76
N VAL A 301 -30.74 7.50 -38.17
CA VAL A 301 -31.35 8.57 -37.37
C VAL A 301 -30.82 8.47 -35.94
N LEU A 302 -30.46 9.61 -35.35
CA LEU A 302 -30.07 9.67 -33.94
C LEU A 302 -31.28 9.34 -33.06
N SER A 303 -31.22 8.19 -32.40
CA SER A 303 -32.23 7.73 -31.44
C SER A 303 -31.75 7.94 -30.00
N SER A 304 -32.59 7.57 -29.03
CA SER A 304 -32.23 7.67 -27.62
C SER A 304 -31.08 6.70 -27.27
N PRO A 305 -30.12 7.07 -26.40
CA PRO A 305 -28.97 6.22 -26.09
C PRO A 305 -29.34 4.84 -25.55
N ARG A 306 -28.60 3.82 -25.98
CA ARG A 306 -28.74 2.43 -25.55
C ARG A 306 -27.72 2.13 -24.46
N TYR A 307 -28.01 2.56 -23.23
CA TYR A 307 -27.08 2.45 -22.11
C TYR A 307 -26.54 1.03 -21.84
N PRO A 308 -27.32 -0.06 -21.96
CA PRO A 308 -26.79 -1.41 -21.73
C PRO A 308 -25.79 -1.91 -22.77
N GLU A 309 -25.90 -1.45 -24.03
CA GLU A 309 -25.24 -2.04 -25.21
C GLU A 309 -23.71 -2.18 -25.08
N PRO A 310 -22.95 -1.23 -24.49
CA PRO A 310 -21.50 -1.39 -24.36
C PRO A 310 -21.05 -2.52 -23.42
N PHE A 311 -21.95 -3.03 -22.56
CA PHE A 311 -21.61 -3.90 -21.43
C PHE A 311 -22.17 -5.31 -21.54
N VAL A 312 -22.95 -5.61 -22.58
CA VAL A 312 -23.63 -6.91 -22.77
C VAL A 312 -23.26 -7.53 -24.10
N ASP A 313 -23.37 -8.84 -24.21
CA ASP A 313 -23.24 -9.52 -25.49
C ASP A 313 -24.48 -9.21 -26.36
N PRO A 314 -24.32 -8.88 -27.66
CA PRO A 314 -25.42 -8.47 -28.54
C PRO A 314 -26.57 -9.47 -28.64
N ASP A 315 -26.27 -10.76 -28.46
CA ASP A 315 -27.23 -11.86 -28.57
C ASP A 315 -27.97 -12.18 -27.26
N THR A 316 -27.68 -11.45 -26.16
CA THR A 316 -28.32 -11.69 -24.86
C THR A 316 -29.66 -10.97 -24.80
N PRO A 317 -30.81 -11.67 -24.79
CA PRO A 317 -32.10 -11.01 -24.66
C PRO A 317 -32.25 -10.43 -23.24
N PRO A 318 -32.76 -9.20 -23.07
CA PRO A 318 -32.95 -8.60 -21.77
C PRO A 318 -34.10 -9.32 -21.02
N PRO A 319 -33.85 -9.90 -19.83
CA PRO A 319 -34.91 -10.53 -19.05
C PRO A 319 -35.98 -9.50 -18.63
N PRO A 320 -37.25 -9.92 -18.47
CA PRO A 320 -38.26 -9.07 -17.84
C PRO A 320 -37.79 -8.67 -16.45
N ASP A 321 -38.00 -7.40 -16.08
CA ASP A 321 -37.60 -6.80 -14.79
C ASP A 321 -36.09 -6.74 -14.49
N GLY A 322 -35.23 -7.23 -15.39
CA GLY A 322 -33.78 -7.09 -15.28
C GLY A 322 -33.28 -5.66 -15.50
N TRP A 323 -32.06 -5.36 -15.05
CA TRP A 323 -31.46 -4.03 -15.14
C TRP A 323 -31.43 -3.46 -16.57
N MET A 324 -31.26 -4.32 -17.59
CA MET A 324 -31.30 -3.94 -19.01
C MET A 324 -32.67 -3.41 -19.42
N SER A 325 -33.73 -4.10 -18.99
CA SER A 325 -35.13 -3.73 -19.26
C SER A 325 -35.49 -2.43 -18.52
N GLN A 326 -35.01 -2.26 -17.29
CA GLN A 326 -35.23 -1.03 -16.50
C GLN A 326 -34.52 0.19 -17.12
N LEU A 327 -33.24 0.07 -17.51
CA LEU A 327 -32.53 1.13 -18.25
C LEU A 327 -33.16 1.43 -19.61
N SER A 328 -33.92 0.49 -20.16
CA SER A 328 -34.52 0.65 -21.48
C SER A 328 -35.91 1.27 -21.44
N GLY A 329 -36.74 0.85 -20.49
CA GLY A 329 -38.16 1.19 -20.45
C GLY A 329 -38.58 2.18 -19.36
N ASP A 330 -37.77 2.38 -18.30
CA ASP A 330 -38.15 3.31 -17.23
C ASP A 330 -37.57 4.73 -17.49
N PRO A 331 -38.42 5.76 -17.71
CA PRO A 331 -37.94 7.10 -17.98
C PRO A 331 -37.16 7.73 -16.81
N ARG A 332 -37.42 7.33 -15.56
CA ARG A 332 -36.72 7.83 -14.37
C ARG A 332 -35.28 7.30 -14.32
N VAL A 333 -35.13 5.99 -14.52
CA VAL A 333 -33.83 5.29 -14.57
C VAL A 333 -33.01 5.81 -15.75
N ARG A 334 -33.65 6.07 -16.90
CA ARG A 334 -33.01 6.71 -18.05
C ARG A 334 -32.58 8.14 -17.79
N GLY A 335 -33.34 8.89 -16.99
CA GLY A 335 -32.94 10.21 -16.49
C GLY A 335 -31.65 10.14 -15.68
N ALA A 336 -31.56 9.21 -14.72
CA ALA A 336 -30.35 8.99 -13.92
C ALA A 336 -29.14 8.62 -14.80
N ALA A 337 -29.32 7.69 -15.74
CA ALA A 337 -28.28 7.35 -16.72
C ALA A 337 -27.90 8.54 -17.62
N GLY A 338 -28.86 9.39 -17.99
CA GLY A 338 -28.61 10.62 -18.74
C GLY A 338 -27.74 11.62 -17.98
N ILE A 339 -27.95 11.78 -16.66
CA ILE A 339 -27.08 12.61 -15.81
C ILE A 339 -25.67 12.04 -15.76
N GLY A 340 -25.54 10.72 -15.66
CA GLY A 340 -24.24 10.05 -15.73
C GLY A 340 -23.53 10.28 -17.05
N ALA A 341 -24.24 10.11 -18.17
CA ALA A 341 -23.71 10.39 -19.50
C ALA A 341 -23.29 11.86 -19.64
N TRP A 342 -24.07 12.80 -19.10
CA TRP A 342 -23.72 14.21 -19.05
C TRP A 342 -22.45 14.46 -18.21
N ALA A 343 -22.30 13.81 -17.06
CA ALA A 343 -21.06 13.85 -16.27
C ALA A 343 -19.87 13.36 -17.08
N GLY A 344 -20.03 12.28 -17.86
CA GLY A 344 -19.00 11.78 -18.76
C GLY A 344 -18.61 12.75 -19.88
N ILE A 345 -19.56 13.54 -20.40
CA ILE A 345 -19.30 14.59 -21.40
C ILE A 345 -18.53 15.73 -20.76
N GLU A 346 -19.01 16.23 -19.63
CA GLU A 346 -18.43 17.41 -18.99
C GLU A 346 -17.05 17.12 -18.39
N TRP A 347 -16.83 15.93 -17.85
CA TRP A 347 -15.55 15.50 -17.30
C TRP A 347 -14.67 14.77 -18.32
N GLN A 348 -14.96 14.87 -19.63
CA GLN A 348 -14.22 14.14 -20.68
C GLN A 348 -12.70 14.31 -20.58
N ASP A 349 -12.22 15.52 -20.28
CA ASP A 349 -10.79 15.82 -20.18
C ASP A 349 -10.21 15.20 -18.90
N ARG A 350 -10.89 15.35 -17.76
CA ARG A 350 -10.50 14.76 -16.48
C ARG A 350 -10.46 13.22 -16.55
N ILE A 351 -11.42 12.62 -17.22
CA ILE A 351 -11.50 11.17 -17.46
C ILE A 351 -10.34 10.72 -18.36
N SER A 352 -10.06 11.48 -19.41
CA SER A 352 -8.95 11.20 -20.32
C SER A 352 -7.60 11.28 -19.63
N ASP A 353 -7.38 12.30 -18.79
CA ASP A 353 -6.15 12.47 -18.01
C ASP A 353 -5.97 11.34 -17.00
N ALA A 354 -7.04 10.96 -16.29
CA ALA A 354 -7.01 9.83 -15.36
C ALA A 354 -6.70 8.51 -16.07
N ALA A 355 -7.29 8.28 -17.24
CA ALA A 355 -7.01 7.10 -18.06
C ALA A 355 -5.57 7.10 -18.59
N ALA A 356 -5.05 8.25 -19.03
CA ALA A 356 -3.68 8.40 -19.50
C ALA A 356 -2.67 8.11 -18.39
N ALA A 357 -2.91 8.60 -17.17
CA ALA A 357 -2.08 8.32 -16.00
C ALA A 357 -2.00 6.81 -15.69
N LYS A 358 -3.11 6.06 -15.88
CA LYS A 358 -3.13 4.60 -15.75
C LYS A 358 -2.50 3.86 -16.93
N ALA A 359 -2.47 4.48 -18.11
CA ALA A 359 -1.94 3.89 -19.34
C ALA A 359 -0.44 4.16 -19.59
N GLY A 360 0.26 4.90 -18.72
CA GLY A 360 1.64 5.33 -18.94
C GLY A 360 2.65 4.22 -19.29
N ASP A 361 2.55 3.05 -18.64
CA ASP A 361 3.44 1.91 -18.89
C ASP A 361 3.01 1.04 -20.08
N LEU A 362 1.81 1.29 -20.63
CA LEU A 362 1.21 0.48 -21.68
C LEU A 362 1.99 0.56 -23.00
N ALA A 363 2.57 1.72 -23.30
CA ALA A 363 3.35 1.93 -24.51
C ALA A 363 4.57 0.98 -24.56
N ILE A 364 5.23 0.78 -23.42
CA ILE A 364 6.38 -0.12 -23.29
C ILE A 364 5.94 -1.57 -23.44
N ALA A 365 4.83 -1.97 -22.81
CA ALA A 365 4.28 -3.32 -22.94
C ALA A 365 3.87 -3.63 -24.38
N ARG A 366 3.19 -2.69 -25.05
CA ARG A 366 2.79 -2.80 -26.46
C ARG A 366 3.98 -2.94 -27.39
N ASP A 367 5.03 -2.13 -27.20
CA ASP A 367 6.24 -2.23 -28.01
C ASP A 367 6.92 -3.60 -27.85
N ARG A 368 7.05 -4.09 -26.61
CA ARG A 368 7.63 -5.42 -26.32
C ARG A 368 6.82 -6.57 -26.92
N ILE A 369 5.49 -6.54 -26.76
CA ILE A 369 4.60 -7.58 -27.32
C ILE A 369 4.61 -7.52 -28.85
N GLY A 370 4.61 -6.32 -29.44
CA GLY A 370 4.72 -6.12 -30.89
C GLY A 370 6.02 -6.68 -31.46
N HIS A 371 7.15 -6.39 -30.82
CA HIS A 371 8.46 -6.94 -31.20
C HIS A 371 8.52 -8.46 -31.03
N LEU A 372 7.91 -9.01 -29.98
CA LEU A 372 7.80 -10.46 -29.79
C LEU A 372 6.97 -11.11 -30.91
N ALA A 373 5.80 -10.57 -31.23
CA ALA A 373 4.93 -11.09 -32.27
C ALA A 373 5.62 -11.05 -33.64
N LEU A 374 6.26 -9.93 -33.98
CA LEU A 374 7.03 -9.77 -35.22
C LEU A 374 8.21 -10.76 -35.27
N GLY A 375 8.99 -10.85 -34.20
CA GLY A 375 10.13 -11.76 -34.11
C GLY A 375 9.72 -13.23 -34.20
N LEU A 376 8.55 -13.58 -33.63
CA LEU A 376 7.99 -14.91 -33.70
C LEU A 376 7.56 -15.28 -35.11
N GLU A 377 6.85 -14.41 -35.82
CA GLU A 377 6.45 -14.65 -37.21
C GLU A 377 7.66 -14.72 -38.16
N ALA A 378 8.67 -13.86 -37.95
CA ALA A 378 9.93 -13.95 -38.67
C ALA A 378 10.64 -15.29 -38.40
N SER A 379 10.66 -15.74 -37.14
CA SER A 379 11.26 -17.02 -36.74
C SER A 379 10.51 -18.22 -37.32
N ARG A 380 9.17 -18.22 -37.29
CA ARG A 380 8.31 -19.24 -37.93
C ARG A 380 8.53 -19.31 -39.44
N SER A 381 8.67 -18.16 -40.09
CA SER A 381 8.98 -18.07 -41.52
C SER A 381 10.37 -18.63 -41.83
N LEU A 382 11.40 -18.25 -41.06
CA LEU A 382 12.77 -18.76 -41.24
C LEU A 382 12.88 -20.26 -40.93
N TRP A 383 12.21 -20.73 -39.87
CA TRP A 383 12.16 -22.14 -39.49
C TRP A 383 11.64 -22.99 -40.66
N ARG A 384 10.46 -22.65 -41.19
CA ARG A 384 9.86 -23.35 -42.34
C ARG A 384 10.73 -23.32 -43.62
N ARG A 385 11.52 -22.26 -43.83
CA ARG A 385 12.35 -22.11 -45.05
C ARG A 385 13.76 -22.68 -44.93
N ARG A 386 14.34 -22.74 -43.73
CA ARG A 386 15.78 -22.93 -43.52
C ARG A 386 16.14 -24.12 -42.63
N VAL A 387 15.21 -24.64 -41.85
CA VAL A 387 15.47 -25.81 -41.01
C VAL A 387 15.12 -27.08 -41.82
N PRO A 388 16.08 -28.01 -41.99
CA PRO A 388 15.82 -29.25 -42.73
C PRO A 388 14.68 -30.06 -42.11
N SER A 389 13.74 -30.47 -42.96
CA SER A 389 12.65 -31.40 -42.65
C SER A 389 12.63 -32.55 -43.65
N ALA A 390 12.17 -33.71 -43.21
CA ALA A 390 11.97 -34.85 -44.10
C ALA A 390 10.78 -34.57 -45.06
N PRO A 391 10.83 -35.06 -46.31
CA PRO A 391 9.67 -35.03 -47.20
C PRO A 391 8.49 -35.80 -46.59
N VAL A 392 7.27 -35.42 -46.98
CA VAL A 392 6.06 -36.15 -46.58
C VAL A 392 6.11 -37.56 -47.18
N GLY A 393 6.06 -38.60 -46.33
CA GLY A 393 6.18 -40.00 -46.75
C GLY A 393 7.61 -40.55 -46.82
N ALA A 394 8.59 -39.83 -46.26
CA ALA A 394 9.98 -40.26 -46.17
C ALA A 394 10.15 -41.57 -45.39
N GLY A 395 11.11 -42.40 -45.82
CA GLY A 395 11.52 -43.61 -45.09
C GLY A 395 12.38 -43.30 -43.86
N PRO A 396 12.66 -44.31 -43.01
CA PRO A 396 13.42 -44.13 -41.75
C PRO A 396 14.82 -43.52 -41.94
N ASP A 397 15.51 -43.88 -43.02
CA ASP A 397 16.86 -43.38 -43.32
C ASP A 397 16.86 -41.90 -43.74
N GLU A 398 15.84 -41.48 -44.49
CA GLU A 398 15.65 -40.09 -44.91
C GLU A 398 15.27 -39.21 -43.71
N GLU A 399 14.46 -39.73 -42.79
CA GLU A 399 14.10 -39.05 -41.55
C GLU A 399 15.31 -38.90 -40.62
N ARG A 400 16.14 -39.94 -40.49
CA ARG A 400 17.41 -39.88 -39.77
C ARG A 400 18.35 -38.83 -40.39
N ALA A 401 18.51 -38.82 -41.71
CA ALA A 401 19.36 -37.85 -42.40
C ALA A 401 18.86 -36.40 -42.23
N ALA A 402 17.54 -36.18 -42.29
CA ALA A 402 16.93 -34.88 -42.03
C ALA A 402 17.11 -34.44 -40.56
N GLY A 403 16.99 -35.36 -39.60
CA GLY A 403 17.25 -35.13 -38.18
C GLY A 403 18.70 -34.72 -37.92
N LEU A 404 19.67 -35.42 -38.50
CA LEU A 404 21.09 -35.06 -38.42
C LEU A 404 21.37 -33.69 -39.05
N ALA A 405 20.79 -33.39 -40.22
CA ALA A 405 20.92 -32.09 -40.85
C ALA A 405 20.29 -30.97 -39.99
N ARG A 406 19.17 -31.25 -39.32
CA ARG A 406 18.52 -30.32 -38.37
C ARG A 406 19.39 -30.07 -37.16
N LEU A 407 19.90 -31.11 -36.50
CA LEU A 407 20.84 -30.99 -35.39
C LEU A 407 22.08 -30.23 -35.82
N ALA A 408 22.59 -30.52 -37.01
CA ALA A 408 23.71 -29.83 -37.63
C ALA A 408 23.42 -28.38 -37.99
N VAL A 409 22.14 -27.91 -37.99
CA VAL A 409 21.70 -26.51 -38.12
C VAL A 409 21.45 -25.86 -36.75
N LEU A 410 21.14 -26.64 -35.73
CA LEU A 410 20.89 -26.16 -34.36
C LEU A 410 22.12 -26.21 -33.44
N SER A 411 23.19 -26.93 -33.77
CA SER A 411 24.34 -27.18 -32.87
C SER A 411 24.90 -25.94 -32.09
N PRO A 412 25.00 -24.73 -32.67
CA PRO A 412 25.44 -23.54 -31.95
C PRO A 412 24.52 -23.09 -30.81
N CYS A 413 23.26 -23.55 -30.76
CA CYS A 413 22.34 -23.23 -29.66
C CYS A 413 22.50 -24.15 -28.45
N LEU A 414 23.21 -25.29 -28.57
CA LEU A 414 23.34 -26.28 -27.50
C LEU A 414 23.99 -25.71 -26.23
N GLY A 415 24.88 -24.72 -26.36
CA GLY A 415 25.49 -24.04 -25.21
C GLY A 415 24.53 -23.11 -24.44
N ARG A 416 23.32 -22.87 -24.96
CA ARG A 416 22.28 -22.03 -24.36
C ARG A 416 21.05 -22.83 -23.91
N LEU A 417 21.03 -24.13 -24.15
CA LEU A 417 19.96 -25.03 -23.74
C LEU A 417 20.39 -25.69 -22.43
N PRO A 418 19.78 -25.34 -21.29
CA PRO A 418 20.06 -26.01 -20.03
C PRO A 418 19.39 -27.38 -19.99
N THR A 419 20.00 -28.31 -19.26
CA THR A 419 19.42 -29.58 -18.84
C THR A 419 18.75 -29.43 -17.46
N ASP A 420 18.05 -30.48 -17.02
CA ASP A 420 17.50 -30.61 -15.66
C ASP A 420 18.57 -30.46 -14.56
N THR A 421 19.81 -30.84 -14.86
CA THR A 421 20.99 -30.64 -13.97
C THR A 421 21.60 -29.25 -14.05
N HIS A 422 20.95 -28.27 -14.68
CA HIS A 422 21.43 -26.90 -14.90
C HIS A 422 22.73 -26.76 -15.73
N GLU A 423 23.22 -27.85 -16.33
CA GLU A 423 24.36 -27.83 -17.26
C GLU A 423 23.88 -27.64 -18.72
N PRO A 424 24.65 -26.96 -19.59
CA PRO A 424 24.31 -26.85 -21.01
C PRO A 424 24.31 -28.21 -21.72
N VAL A 425 23.38 -28.41 -22.67
CA VAL A 425 23.35 -29.62 -23.53
C VAL A 425 24.68 -29.82 -24.25
N LEU A 426 25.38 -28.74 -24.62
CA LEU A 426 26.72 -28.82 -25.20
C LEU A 426 27.70 -29.60 -24.32
N ASP A 427 27.68 -29.36 -23.01
CA ASP A 427 28.64 -29.95 -22.08
C ASP A 427 28.33 -31.42 -21.82
N ARG A 428 27.05 -31.77 -21.81
CA ARG A 428 26.59 -33.15 -21.74
C ARG A 428 26.88 -33.98 -22.99
N VAL A 429 26.96 -33.35 -24.17
CA VAL A 429 27.16 -34.07 -25.44
C VAL A 429 28.65 -34.20 -25.79
N THR A 430 29.50 -33.32 -25.28
CA THR A 430 30.94 -33.33 -25.61
C THR A 430 31.73 -34.31 -24.78
N GLY A 431 32.73 -34.96 -25.38
CA GLY A 431 33.64 -35.89 -24.68
C GLY A 431 33.15 -37.33 -24.60
N HIS A 432 31.93 -37.61 -25.08
CA HIS A 432 31.38 -38.97 -25.23
C HIS A 432 32.17 -39.85 -26.21
N THR A 433 32.78 -39.23 -27.22
CA THR A 433 33.79 -39.84 -28.09
C THR A 433 35.02 -38.91 -28.14
N PRO A 434 36.21 -39.42 -28.52
CA PRO A 434 37.41 -38.58 -28.68
C PRO A 434 37.24 -37.45 -29.70
N TRP A 435 36.34 -37.64 -30.68
CA TRP A 435 36.15 -36.74 -31.81
C TRP A 435 34.99 -35.75 -31.60
N LEU A 436 34.02 -36.06 -30.73
CA LEU A 436 32.88 -35.20 -30.43
C LEU A 436 33.24 -34.13 -29.39
N ASN A 437 33.97 -33.11 -29.84
CA ASN A 437 34.36 -31.98 -29.01
C ASN A 437 33.53 -30.71 -29.30
N ARG A 438 33.64 -29.72 -28.40
CA ARG A 438 32.92 -28.43 -28.51
C ARG A 438 33.17 -27.71 -29.84
N ALA A 439 34.34 -27.88 -30.45
CA ALA A 439 34.68 -27.20 -31.70
C ALA A 439 33.84 -27.70 -32.87
N VAL A 440 33.57 -29.01 -32.95
CA VAL A 440 32.74 -29.63 -34.02
C VAL A 440 31.30 -29.10 -33.99
N LEU A 441 30.76 -28.82 -32.81
CA LEU A 441 29.40 -28.30 -32.59
C LEU A 441 29.29 -26.77 -32.75
N SER A 442 30.40 -26.07 -33.04
CA SER A 442 30.45 -24.62 -33.10
C SER A 442 30.01 -24.03 -34.46
N SER A 443 29.66 -22.74 -34.44
CA SER A 443 29.42 -21.98 -35.68
C SER A 443 30.69 -21.83 -36.54
N ALA A 444 31.88 -21.90 -35.93
CA ALA A 444 33.17 -21.82 -36.62
C ALA A 444 33.43 -23.08 -37.46
N ALA A 445 33.20 -24.28 -36.91
CA ALA A 445 33.26 -25.53 -37.67
C ALA A 445 32.28 -25.51 -38.83
N ARG A 446 31.04 -25.04 -38.61
CA ARG A 446 30.05 -24.94 -39.69
C ARG A 446 30.47 -23.99 -40.82
N ARG A 447 31.20 -22.91 -40.53
CA ARG A 447 31.78 -22.01 -41.55
C ARG A 447 32.95 -22.68 -42.29
N ALA A 448 33.80 -23.40 -41.58
CA ALA A 448 34.93 -24.13 -42.16
C ALA A 448 34.47 -25.27 -43.08
N LEU A 449 33.30 -25.85 -42.79
CA LEU A 449 32.69 -26.97 -43.50
C LEU A 449 31.73 -26.54 -44.65
N ARG A 450 31.62 -25.25 -44.98
CA ARG A 450 30.77 -24.82 -46.11
C ARG A 450 31.32 -25.36 -47.44
N PRO A 451 30.49 -25.64 -48.45
CA PRO A 451 30.98 -25.90 -49.81
C PRO A 451 31.63 -24.63 -50.40
N GLY A 452 32.84 -24.73 -50.97
CA GLY A 452 33.54 -23.61 -51.64
C GLY A 452 34.76 -22.93 -50.98
N PRO A 453 35.20 -23.20 -49.73
CA PRO A 453 36.49 -22.73 -49.22
C PRO A 453 37.62 -23.67 -49.69
N ALA A 454 38.82 -23.13 -49.89
CA ALA A 454 40.02 -23.90 -50.25
C ALA A 454 40.30 -25.09 -49.32
N ARG A 455 39.80 -25.05 -48.07
CA ARG A 455 39.99 -26.08 -47.04
C ARG A 455 39.30 -27.41 -47.34
N LEU A 456 38.23 -27.40 -48.13
CA LEU A 456 37.49 -28.62 -48.55
C LEU A 456 37.72 -28.95 -50.02
N ALA A 457 38.61 -28.24 -50.71
CA ALA A 457 38.85 -28.43 -52.14
C ALA A 457 39.42 -29.82 -52.48
N LEU A 458 40.10 -30.45 -51.52
CA LEU A 458 40.67 -31.81 -51.64
C LEU A 458 39.87 -32.87 -50.89
N ALA A 459 38.74 -32.51 -50.28
CA ALA A 459 37.90 -33.46 -49.56
C ALA A 459 36.97 -34.19 -50.53
N GLU A 460 36.71 -35.47 -50.26
CA GLU A 460 35.75 -36.27 -51.02
C GLU A 460 34.37 -35.57 -51.08
N PRO A 461 33.64 -35.66 -52.21
CA PRO A 461 32.33 -35.05 -52.34
C PRO A 461 31.38 -35.49 -51.21
N GLY A 462 30.88 -34.52 -50.44
CA GLY A 462 29.99 -34.78 -49.31
C GLY A 462 30.67 -34.96 -47.95
N ALA A 463 32.00 -35.18 -47.90
CA ALA A 463 32.75 -35.30 -46.63
C ALA A 463 32.76 -34.01 -45.80
N GLY A 464 32.56 -32.86 -46.46
CA GLY A 464 32.41 -31.56 -45.78
C GLY A 464 31.01 -31.28 -45.23
N ARG A 465 30.02 -32.16 -45.41
CA ARG A 465 28.66 -31.89 -44.90
C ARG A 465 28.66 -31.90 -43.36
N PRO A 466 28.17 -30.84 -42.69
CA PRO A 466 28.16 -30.79 -41.22
C PRO A 466 27.46 -31.98 -40.54
N SER A 467 26.41 -32.54 -41.14
CA SER A 467 25.75 -33.75 -40.63
C SER A 467 26.63 -35.00 -40.70
N ALA A 468 27.39 -35.17 -41.80
CA ALA A 468 28.32 -36.29 -41.96
C ALA A 468 29.51 -36.19 -41.01
N VAL A 469 30.03 -34.98 -40.79
CA VAL A 469 31.09 -34.73 -39.80
C VAL A 469 30.61 -35.00 -38.38
N LEU A 470 29.37 -34.65 -38.04
CA LEU A 470 28.80 -34.95 -36.73
C LEU A 470 28.59 -36.45 -36.52
N GLU A 471 28.12 -37.16 -37.54
CA GLU A 471 27.96 -38.62 -37.49
C GLU A 471 29.32 -39.31 -37.36
N ALA A 472 30.34 -38.89 -38.11
CA ALA A 472 31.70 -39.39 -38.00
C ALA A 472 32.33 -39.06 -36.63
N ALA A 473 32.12 -37.85 -36.11
CA ALA A 473 32.60 -37.46 -34.79
C ALA A 473 31.95 -38.30 -33.68
N ASN A 474 30.73 -38.79 -33.86
CA ASN A 474 30.02 -39.66 -32.93
C ASN A 474 30.31 -41.16 -33.18
N THR A 475 31.51 -41.50 -33.64
CA THR A 475 31.99 -42.88 -33.71
C THR A 475 33.09 -43.10 -32.69
N CYS A 476 33.07 -44.27 -32.06
CA CYS A 476 34.19 -44.71 -31.26
C CYS A 476 35.25 -45.28 -32.19
N PRO A 477 36.51 -44.82 -32.12
CA PRO A 477 37.58 -45.48 -32.87
C PRO A 477 37.65 -46.95 -32.44
N PRO A 478 37.94 -47.88 -33.38
CA PRO A 478 38.28 -49.24 -33.00
C PRO A 478 39.46 -49.19 -32.02
N ASP A 479 39.36 -49.94 -30.95
CA ASP A 479 40.30 -49.94 -29.82
C ASP A 479 41.74 -50.10 -30.33
N PRO A 480 42.59 -49.07 -30.25
CA PRO A 480 44.02 -49.26 -30.43
C PRO A 480 44.58 -49.72 -29.09
N ASP A 481 44.73 -51.04 -28.95
CA ASP A 481 45.45 -51.73 -27.90
C ASP A 481 44.91 -51.53 -26.47
N ASP A 482 44.06 -52.48 -26.04
CA ASP A 482 43.79 -52.75 -24.62
C ASP A 482 45.13 -52.89 -23.87
N PRO A 483 45.43 -52.03 -22.87
CA PRO A 483 46.70 -52.07 -22.13
C PRO A 483 46.88 -53.33 -21.28
N THR A 484 45.92 -54.27 -21.25
CA THR A 484 46.12 -55.63 -20.72
C THR A 484 46.90 -56.55 -21.68
N VAL A 485 47.09 -56.17 -22.94
CA VAL A 485 47.88 -56.92 -23.93
C VAL A 485 49.26 -56.29 -24.08
N ILE A 486 50.11 -56.44 -23.07
CA ILE A 486 51.55 -56.35 -23.26
C ILE A 486 51.95 -57.63 -24.03
N GLY A 487 52.35 -57.51 -25.29
CA GLY A 487 52.88 -58.64 -26.06
C GLY A 487 54.24 -59.08 -25.54
N TRP A 488 54.33 -60.31 -25.02
CA TRP A 488 55.59 -60.98 -24.66
C TRP A 488 56.13 -61.67 -25.93
N PRO A 489 57.42 -61.53 -26.31
CA PRO A 489 57.95 -62.22 -27.49
C PRO A 489 58.03 -63.74 -27.27
N ASP A 490 57.53 -64.52 -28.24
CA ASP A 490 57.37 -65.99 -28.22
C ASP A 490 58.67 -66.85 -28.09
N ALA A 491 59.82 -66.26 -27.77
CA ALA A 491 61.13 -66.96 -27.79
C ALA A 491 61.74 -67.25 -26.41
N ALA A 492 61.03 -66.98 -25.30
CA ALA A 492 61.59 -67.03 -23.94
C ALA A 492 60.94 -68.08 -23.00
N ASP A 493 60.16 -69.03 -23.52
CA ASP A 493 59.36 -69.94 -22.68
C ASP A 493 60.21 -70.85 -21.77
N GLU A 494 61.32 -71.41 -22.26
CA GLU A 494 62.16 -72.29 -21.42
C GLU A 494 62.99 -71.52 -20.39
N GLU A 495 63.46 -70.32 -20.72
CA GLU A 495 64.29 -69.50 -19.82
C GLU A 495 63.46 -68.89 -18.69
N VAL A 496 62.21 -68.51 -18.99
CA VAL A 496 61.25 -67.98 -18.00
C VAL A 496 60.73 -69.08 -17.10
N GLN A 497 60.45 -70.28 -17.62
CA GLN A 497 60.11 -71.44 -16.80
C GLN A 497 61.25 -71.76 -15.82
N ARG A 498 62.50 -71.76 -16.30
CA ARG A 498 63.69 -71.99 -15.47
C ARG A 498 63.87 -70.91 -14.40
N ALA A 499 63.71 -69.63 -14.77
CA ALA A 499 63.81 -68.52 -13.83
C ALA A 499 62.70 -68.54 -12.77
N LEU A 500 61.49 -68.98 -13.14
CA LEU A 500 60.38 -69.17 -12.22
C LEU A 500 60.67 -70.32 -11.24
N GLU A 501 61.14 -71.46 -11.75
CA GLU A 501 61.56 -72.59 -10.93
C GLU A 501 62.67 -72.17 -9.96
N ASP A 502 63.73 -71.51 -10.45
CA ASP A 502 64.84 -71.00 -9.63
C ASP A 502 64.35 -70.01 -8.56
N ALA A 503 63.40 -69.12 -8.88
CA ALA A 503 62.87 -68.15 -7.93
C ALA A 503 62.03 -68.82 -6.82
N VAL A 504 61.23 -69.83 -7.17
CA VAL A 504 60.43 -70.59 -6.18
C VAL A 504 61.34 -71.44 -5.29
N TRP A 505 62.34 -72.12 -5.86
CA TRP A 505 63.35 -72.85 -5.10
C TRP A 505 64.15 -71.95 -4.17
N ALA A 506 64.56 -70.77 -4.65
CA ALA A 506 65.27 -69.80 -3.82
C ALA A 506 64.40 -69.24 -2.68
N ALA A 507 63.10 -69.03 -2.91
CA ALA A 507 62.18 -68.51 -1.91
C ALA A 507 61.78 -69.55 -0.85
N ALA A 508 61.67 -70.84 -1.22
CA ALA A 508 61.33 -71.92 -0.31
C ALA A 508 62.49 -72.35 0.62
N GLY A 509 63.74 -71.95 0.32
CA GLY A 509 64.91 -72.26 1.14
C GLY A 509 65.23 -73.77 1.15
N ASP A 510 65.53 -74.33 2.33
CA ASP A 510 65.89 -75.75 2.49
C ASP A 510 64.66 -76.71 2.52
N ASP A 511 63.44 -76.19 2.36
CA ASP A 511 62.20 -76.99 2.39
C ASP A 511 61.81 -77.46 0.98
N THR A 512 62.37 -78.61 0.58
CA THR A 512 62.19 -79.16 -0.77
C THR A 512 60.76 -79.61 -1.07
N ASP A 513 60.04 -80.10 -0.05
CA ASP A 513 58.66 -80.60 -0.23
C ASP A 513 57.68 -79.43 -0.49
N LEU A 514 57.96 -78.26 0.09
CA LEU A 514 57.17 -77.05 -0.11
C LEU A 514 57.36 -76.45 -1.52
N ALA A 515 58.60 -76.37 -2.00
CA ALA A 515 58.92 -75.87 -3.33
C ALA A 515 58.23 -76.70 -4.42
N GLU A 516 58.25 -78.04 -4.30
CA GLU A 516 57.57 -78.93 -5.25
C GLU A 516 56.05 -78.75 -5.24
N GLN A 517 55.42 -78.54 -4.07
CA GLN A 517 53.97 -78.31 -3.97
C GLN A 517 53.53 -77.01 -4.65
N VAL A 518 54.32 -75.94 -4.51
CA VAL A 518 54.05 -74.66 -5.18
C VAL A 518 54.27 -74.76 -6.69
N LEU A 519 55.35 -75.42 -7.12
CA LEU A 519 55.64 -75.65 -8.55
C LEU A 519 54.61 -76.56 -9.23
N ALA A 520 54.08 -77.56 -8.51
CA ALA A 520 53.04 -78.45 -9.03
C ALA A 520 51.76 -77.70 -9.44
N ARG A 521 51.47 -76.54 -8.84
CA ARG A 521 50.34 -75.69 -9.24
C ARG A 521 50.54 -75.01 -10.60
N PHE A 522 51.78 -74.86 -11.02
CA PHE A 522 52.17 -74.39 -12.34
C PHE A 522 52.40 -75.54 -13.34
N ALA A 523 52.45 -76.79 -12.87
CA ALA A 523 52.62 -77.96 -13.70
C ALA A 523 51.29 -78.34 -14.38
N GLY A 524 51.09 -77.87 -15.61
CA GLY A 524 49.90 -78.22 -16.41
C GLY A 524 49.89 -77.70 -17.85
N GLY A 525 51.01 -77.16 -18.35
CA GLY A 525 51.09 -76.58 -19.70
C GLY A 525 50.34 -75.25 -19.88
N ARG A 526 49.76 -74.69 -18.81
CA ARG A 526 49.19 -73.33 -18.80
C ARG A 526 50.23 -72.34 -18.27
N ARG A 527 50.47 -71.25 -19.01
CA ARG A 527 51.37 -70.16 -18.54
C ARG A 527 50.74 -69.45 -17.32
N PRO A 528 51.46 -69.28 -16.20
CA PRO A 528 50.95 -68.50 -15.07
C PRO A 528 50.94 -67.01 -15.41
N SER A 529 49.90 -66.32 -14.96
CA SER A 529 49.81 -64.86 -15.02
C SER A 529 50.79 -64.20 -14.04
N ALA A 530 51.15 -62.94 -14.29
CA ALA A 530 52.03 -62.18 -13.40
C ALA A 530 51.48 -62.09 -11.95
N ALA A 531 50.15 -62.09 -11.80
CA ALA A 531 49.48 -62.11 -10.50
C ALA A 531 49.67 -63.46 -9.76
N GLU A 532 49.61 -64.57 -10.49
CA GLU A 532 49.82 -65.92 -9.92
C GLU A 532 51.27 -66.13 -9.47
N VAL A 533 52.24 -65.61 -10.24
CA VAL A 533 53.67 -65.64 -9.87
C VAL A 533 53.94 -64.76 -8.65
N ALA A 534 53.38 -63.55 -8.62
CA ALA A 534 53.52 -62.65 -7.47
C ALA A 534 52.90 -63.23 -6.20
N ALA A 535 51.75 -63.90 -6.31
CA ALA A 535 51.09 -64.58 -5.20
C ALA A 535 51.92 -65.76 -4.66
N ALA A 536 52.53 -66.57 -5.55
CA ALA A 536 53.39 -67.67 -5.13
C ALA A 536 54.65 -67.19 -4.39
N LEU A 537 55.31 -66.15 -4.90
CA LEU A 537 56.48 -65.57 -4.23
C LEU A 537 56.11 -64.93 -2.90
N ALA A 538 54.97 -64.22 -2.82
CA ALA A 538 54.48 -63.63 -1.58
C ALA A 538 54.19 -64.67 -0.49
N ALA A 539 53.59 -65.81 -0.86
CA ALA A 539 53.32 -66.92 0.06
C ALA A 539 54.61 -67.57 0.60
N LEU A 540 55.71 -67.52 -0.18
CA LEU A 540 57.01 -68.07 0.19
C LEU A 540 57.93 -67.06 0.90
N VAL A 541 57.50 -65.82 1.12
CA VAL A 541 58.32 -64.84 1.84
C VAL A 541 58.53 -65.29 3.29
N PRO A 542 59.78 -65.42 3.78
CA PRO A 542 60.03 -65.83 5.15
C PRO A 542 59.56 -64.78 6.16
N GLY A 543 58.93 -65.26 7.24
CA GLY A 543 58.63 -64.46 8.43
C GLY A 543 59.89 -64.13 9.25
N ARG A 544 59.71 -63.46 10.40
CA ARG A 544 60.82 -63.07 11.30
C ARG A 544 61.63 -64.25 11.87
N ASP A 545 61.07 -65.45 11.84
CA ASP A 545 61.64 -66.73 12.26
C ASP A 545 62.37 -67.47 11.12
N GLY A 546 62.42 -66.87 9.93
CA GLY A 546 63.16 -67.39 8.77
C GLY A 546 62.46 -68.52 8.02
N ARG A 547 61.16 -68.76 8.27
CA ARG A 547 60.33 -69.73 7.55
C ARG A 547 59.08 -69.07 6.97
N PRO A 548 58.54 -69.54 5.83
CA PRO A 548 57.26 -69.08 5.31
C PRO A 548 56.11 -69.36 6.29
N ASP A 549 55.10 -68.50 6.31
CA ASP A 549 53.92 -68.68 7.15
C ASP A 549 53.05 -69.84 6.61
N PRO A 550 52.86 -70.93 7.38
CA PRO A 550 52.16 -72.11 6.91
C PRO A 550 50.68 -71.87 6.58
N GLU A 551 50.01 -70.90 7.23
CA GLU A 551 48.61 -70.58 6.90
C GLU A 551 48.48 -69.89 5.53
N VAL A 552 49.41 -68.98 5.20
CA VAL A 552 49.43 -68.24 3.93
C VAL A 552 49.80 -69.15 2.76
N VAL A 553 50.78 -70.04 2.97
CA VAL A 553 51.16 -71.08 2.02
C VAL A 553 49.97 -71.99 1.71
N GLN A 554 49.28 -72.48 2.75
CA GLN A 554 48.15 -73.38 2.57
C GLN A 554 46.98 -72.69 1.87
N GLN A 555 46.71 -71.41 2.18
CA GLN A 555 45.72 -70.62 1.48
C GLN A 555 46.05 -70.46 -0.01
N PHE A 556 47.31 -70.20 -0.37
CA PHE A 556 47.74 -70.14 -1.77
C PHE A 556 47.51 -71.48 -2.50
N LEU A 557 47.84 -72.59 -1.85
CA LEU A 557 47.66 -73.94 -2.40
C LEU A 557 46.17 -74.30 -2.58
N GLU A 558 45.28 -73.81 -1.71
CA GLU A 558 43.85 -74.13 -1.75
C GLU A 558 43.03 -73.17 -2.65
N THR A 559 43.17 -71.84 -2.51
CA THR A 559 42.23 -70.88 -3.11
C THR A 559 42.76 -70.12 -4.34
N GLY A 560 44.08 -69.98 -4.53
CA GLY A 560 44.67 -69.30 -5.70
C GLY A 560 44.42 -67.79 -5.85
N GLU A 561 43.57 -67.18 -5.03
CA GLU A 561 43.34 -65.74 -5.00
C GLU A 561 43.91 -65.15 -3.70
N PHE A 562 44.76 -64.12 -3.84
CA PHE A 562 45.14 -63.27 -2.71
C PHE A 562 44.17 -62.07 -2.66
N PRO A 563 43.71 -61.63 -1.48
CA PRO A 563 42.94 -60.40 -1.38
C PRO A 563 43.80 -59.24 -1.90
N THR A 564 43.18 -58.46 -2.80
CA THR A 564 43.66 -57.25 -3.48
C THR A 564 44.80 -56.54 -2.76
N VAL A 565 45.91 -56.34 -3.49
CA VAL A 565 47.07 -55.53 -3.09
C VAL A 565 46.60 -54.23 -2.43
N ASP A 566 47.06 -54.00 -1.20
CA ASP A 566 46.87 -52.75 -0.48
C ASP A 566 47.43 -51.60 -1.35
N THR A 567 46.54 -50.72 -1.80
CA THR A 567 46.82 -49.63 -2.74
C THR A 567 47.83 -48.60 -2.20
N ASP A 568 48.16 -48.66 -0.92
CA ASP A 568 49.21 -47.83 -0.32
C ASP A 568 50.61 -48.12 -0.88
N VAL A 569 50.86 -49.34 -1.39
CA VAL A 569 52.14 -49.66 -2.07
C VAL A 569 52.20 -49.01 -3.47
N LEU A 570 51.07 -48.89 -4.17
CA LEU A 570 50.97 -48.25 -5.49
C LEU A 570 51.22 -46.74 -5.44
N HIS A 571 50.98 -46.09 -4.30
CA HIS A 571 51.29 -44.67 -4.07
C HIS A 571 52.80 -44.37 -3.93
N SER A 572 53.65 -45.40 -3.80
CA SER A 572 55.11 -45.25 -3.70
C SER A 572 55.84 -45.38 -5.04
N LEU A 573 55.15 -45.70 -6.14
CA LEU A 573 55.74 -45.78 -7.47
C LEU A 573 55.89 -44.40 -8.12
N PRO A 574 56.99 -44.11 -8.84
CA PRO A 574 57.21 -42.80 -9.46
C PRO A 574 56.10 -42.43 -10.44
N ASN A 575 55.75 -41.14 -10.47
CA ASN A 575 54.67 -40.47 -11.23
C ASN A 575 54.53 -40.79 -12.74
N SER A 576 55.38 -41.63 -13.34
CA SER A 576 55.33 -41.98 -14.75
C SER A 576 54.24 -43.00 -15.12
N ILE A 577 53.65 -43.71 -14.14
CA ILE A 577 52.56 -44.69 -14.40
C ILE A 577 51.17 -44.07 -14.16
N ALA A 578 51.07 -43.00 -13.36
CA ALA A 578 49.80 -42.34 -13.01
C ALA A 578 49.24 -41.39 -14.08
N GLU A 579 49.98 -41.09 -15.15
CA GLU A 579 49.53 -40.17 -16.23
C GLU A 579 48.50 -40.79 -17.20
N ARG A 580 48.13 -42.06 -17.05
CA ARG A 580 47.04 -42.69 -17.83
C ARG A 580 45.91 -43.12 -16.91
N ALA A 581 45.15 -42.14 -16.41
CA ALA A 581 43.80 -42.41 -15.94
C ALA A 581 43.02 -43.12 -17.07
N PRO A 582 42.19 -44.15 -16.77
CA PRO A 582 41.40 -44.79 -17.80
C PRO A 582 40.49 -43.73 -18.44
N ALA A 583 40.61 -43.57 -19.76
CA ALA A 583 39.67 -42.74 -20.52
C ALA A 583 38.26 -43.24 -20.20
N ALA A 584 37.33 -42.31 -19.91
CA ALA A 584 35.92 -42.67 -19.79
C ALA A 584 35.53 -43.54 -21.00
N PRO A 585 34.82 -44.67 -20.82
CA PRO A 585 34.56 -45.59 -21.91
C PRO A 585 33.84 -44.85 -23.03
N CYS A 586 34.43 -44.92 -24.24
CA CYS A 586 33.85 -44.25 -25.40
C CYS A 586 32.42 -44.75 -25.63
N ARG A 587 31.46 -43.83 -25.70
CA ARG A 587 30.05 -44.16 -25.87
C ARG A 587 29.41 -43.21 -26.86
N THR A 588 28.94 -43.75 -27.98
CA THR A 588 28.20 -43.00 -28.99
C THR A 588 26.85 -42.52 -28.44
N ILE A 589 26.41 -41.34 -28.88
CA ILE A 589 25.13 -40.74 -28.52
C ILE A 589 24.08 -41.04 -29.60
N ASP A 590 22.82 -41.19 -29.21
CA ASP A 590 21.71 -41.19 -30.17
C ASP A 590 21.49 -39.78 -30.73
N LEU A 591 22.12 -39.50 -31.88
CA LEU A 591 22.00 -38.21 -32.56
C LEU A 591 20.58 -37.95 -33.09
N GLY A 592 19.80 -39.00 -33.37
CA GLY A 592 18.41 -38.88 -33.82
C GLY A 592 17.49 -38.40 -32.70
N GLY A 593 17.55 -39.07 -31.55
CA GLY A 593 16.85 -38.63 -30.33
C GLY A 593 17.29 -37.24 -29.88
N LEU A 594 18.59 -36.93 -29.93
CA LEU A 594 19.09 -35.59 -29.61
C LEU A 594 18.56 -34.52 -30.58
N ALA A 595 18.50 -34.81 -31.89
CA ALA A 595 17.94 -33.90 -32.88
C ALA A 595 16.46 -33.59 -32.61
N LEU A 596 15.67 -34.61 -32.27
CA LEU A 596 14.26 -34.45 -31.92
C LEU A 596 14.09 -33.61 -30.65
N ALA A 597 14.81 -33.93 -29.57
CA ALA A 597 14.75 -33.20 -28.31
C ALA A 597 15.15 -31.72 -28.48
N VAL A 598 16.27 -31.45 -29.16
CA VAL A 598 16.77 -30.09 -29.38
C VAL A 598 15.81 -29.31 -30.27
N SER A 599 15.29 -29.92 -31.34
CA SER A 599 14.36 -29.22 -32.23
C SER A 599 13.01 -28.93 -31.57
N GLY A 600 12.46 -29.86 -30.79
CA GLY A 600 11.24 -29.63 -30.02
C GLY A 600 11.38 -28.53 -28.96
N ALA A 601 12.55 -28.42 -28.33
CA ALA A 601 12.81 -27.39 -27.32
C ALA A 601 12.87 -25.96 -27.86
N VAL A 602 13.15 -25.78 -29.16
CA VAL A 602 13.32 -24.45 -29.79
C VAL A 602 12.33 -24.18 -30.93
N ASP A 603 11.35 -25.06 -31.15
CA ASP A 603 10.39 -24.95 -32.24
C ASP A 603 9.50 -23.71 -32.07
N PRO A 604 9.56 -22.70 -32.97
CA PRO A 604 8.72 -21.51 -32.88
C PRO A 604 7.30 -21.73 -33.42
N THR A 605 7.00 -22.89 -34.01
CA THR A 605 5.71 -23.18 -34.67
C THR A 605 4.66 -23.78 -33.74
N VAL A 606 5.06 -24.22 -32.54
CA VAL A 606 4.14 -24.64 -31.49
C VAL A 606 3.25 -23.46 -31.03
N ASP A 607 2.08 -23.78 -30.45
CA ASP A 607 1.08 -22.79 -30.04
C ASP A 607 1.65 -21.76 -29.05
N ARG A 608 2.51 -22.21 -28.12
CA ARG A 608 3.15 -21.37 -27.11
C ARG A 608 4.65 -21.68 -26.96
N PRO A 609 5.51 -21.06 -27.79
CA PRO A 609 6.95 -21.26 -27.73
C PRO A 609 7.59 -20.64 -26.48
N ILE A 610 8.70 -21.21 -26.00
CA ILE A 610 9.41 -20.76 -24.77
C ILE A 610 9.78 -19.27 -24.75
N VAL A 611 10.01 -18.66 -25.92
CA VAL A 611 10.33 -17.22 -26.02
C VAL A 611 9.14 -16.36 -25.60
N VAL A 612 7.90 -16.84 -25.79
CA VAL A 612 6.69 -16.14 -25.35
C VAL A 612 6.66 -16.08 -23.83
N ASP A 613 6.86 -17.20 -23.14
CA ASP A 613 6.87 -17.22 -21.68
C ASP A 613 8.05 -16.42 -21.11
N ARG A 614 9.22 -16.47 -21.73
CA ARG A 614 10.39 -15.69 -21.30
C ARG A 614 10.13 -14.18 -21.37
N VAL A 615 9.48 -13.69 -22.42
CA VAL A 615 9.19 -12.26 -22.59
C VAL A 615 7.99 -11.85 -21.74
N LEU A 616 6.91 -12.63 -21.71
CA LEU A 616 5.74 -12.35 -20.88
C LEU A 616 6.05 -12.40 -19.38
N ALA A 617 6.99 -13.25 -18.93
CA ALA A 617 7.47 -13.23 -17.54
C ALA A 617 8.12 -11.90 -17.13
N THR A 618 8.56 -11.07 -18.09
CA THR A 618 9.06 -9.70 -17.80
C THR A 618 7.96 -8.64 -17.78
N LEU A 619 6.71 -9.04 -18.07
CA LEU A 619 5.53 -8.18 -18.20
C LEU A 619 4.41 -8.73 -17.30
N PRO A 620 4.42 -8.43 -15.99
CA PRO A 620 3.40 -8.92 -15.07
C PRO A 620 2.00 -8.48 -15.53
N GLY A 621 1.03 -9.41 -15.48
CA GLY A 621 -0.36 -9.18 -15.90
C GLY A 621 -0.68 -9.56 -17.35
N PHE A 622 0.33 -9.82 -18.21
CA PHE A 622 0.11 -10.21 -19.60
C PHE A 622 0.28 -11.71 -19.83
N THR A 623 -0.74 -12.35 -20.41
CA THR A 623 -0.80 -13.81 -20.61
C THR A 623 -0.75 -14.25 -22.07
N HIS A 624 -0.89 -13.32 -23.01
CA HIS A 624 -1.00 -13.59 -24.44
C HIS A 624 -0.35 -12.48 -25.29
N ILE A 625 -0.03 -12.79 -26.54
CA ILE A 625 0.64 -11.90 -27.51
C ILE A 625 -0.34 -11.08 -28.38
N GLY A 626 -1.55 -10.86 -27.86
CA GLY A 626 -2.63 -10.15 -28.56
C GLY A 626 -2.59 -8.63 -28.38
N PRO A 627 -3.64 -7.93 -28.84
CA PRO A 627 -3.83 -6.51 -28.56
C PRO A 627 -3.71 -6.25 -27.06
N VAL A 628 -2.91 -5.26 -26.70
CA VAL A 628 -2.66 -4.91 -25.30
C VAL A 628 -3.83 -4.07 -24.82
N GLU A 629 -4.79 -4.72 -24.18
CA GLU A 629 -5.96 -4.08 -23.59
C GLU A 629 -5.73 -3.77 -22.10
N ILE A 630 -6.41 -2.74 -21.60
CA ILE A 630 -6.35 -2.31 -20.20
C ILE A 630 -7.74 -2.29 -19.57
N GLU A 631 -7.76 -2.53 -18.27
CA GLU A 631 -8.93 -2.42 -17.40
C GLU A 631 -8.72 -1.25 -16.43
N PRO A 632 -8.65 0.01 -16.93
CA PRO A 632 -8.36 1.14 -16.06
C PRO A 632 -9.50 1.34 -15.08
N GLU A 633 -9.16 1.45 -13.81
CA GLU A 633 -10.07 1.88 -12.75
C GLU A 633 -9.78 3.34 -12.44
N LEU A 634 -10.77 4.18 -12.73
CA LEU A 634 -10.64 5.62 -12.57
C LEU A 634 -11.25 6.04 -11.23
N ASP A 635 -10.42 6.63 -10.38
CA ASP A 635 -10.82 7.13 -9.06
C ASP A 635 -11.50 8.51 -9.17
N LEU A 636 -12.66 8.53 -9.81
CA LEU A 636 -13.44 9.73 -10.10
C LEU A 636 -14.85 9.59 -9.49
N PRO A 637 -15.02 9.94 -8.20
CA PRO A 637 -16.33 9.88 -7.56
C PRO A 637 -17.29 10.90 -8.17
N LEU A 638 -18.43 10.44 -8.68
CA LEU A 638 -19.41 11.28 -9.39
C LEU A 638 -20.39 12.05 -8.49
N TRP A 639 -20.40 11.81 -7.17
CA TRP A 639 -21.34 12.50 -6.26
C TRP A 639 -21.17 14.02 -6.29
N SER A 640 -19.93 14.52 -6.41
CA SER A 640 -19.65 15.96 -6.39
C SER A 640 -20.22 16.64 -7.63
N PHE A 641 -20.17 15.97 -8.79
CA PHE A 641 -20.79 16.45 -10.02
C PHE A 641 -22.30 16.65 -9.83
N VAL A 642 -22.99 15.64 -9.29
CA VAL A 642 -24.44 15.69 -9.09
C VAL A 642 -24.79 16.75 -8.05
N SER A 643 -24.02 16.84 -6.96
CA SER A 643 -24.24 17.83 -5.92
C SER A 643 -24.09 19.27 -6.42
N GLU A 644 -23.09 19.55 -7.26
CA GLU A 644 -22.82 20.88 -7.80
C GLU A 644 -23.80 21.28 -8.92
N ARG A 645 -24.11 20.36 -9.83
CA ARG A 645 -24.89 20.66 -11.05
C ARG A 645 -26.36 20.35 -10.96
N SER A 646 -26.76 19.46 -10.07
CA SER A 646 -28.11 18.92 -9.99
C SER A 646 -28.45 18.48 -8.56
N PRO A 647 -28.43 19.39 -7.58
CA PRO A 647 -28.66 19.06 -6.16
C PRO A 647 -30.01 18.39 -5.92
N ASP A 648 -31.04 18.69 -6.72
CA ASP A 648 -32.35 18.03 -6.67
C ASP A 648 -32.29 16.53 -7.01
N TRP A 649 -31.32 16.10 -7.81
CA TRP A 649 -31.05 14.69 -8.11
C TRP A 649 -30.14 14.02 -7.08
N MET A 650 -29.50 14.81 -6.21
CA MET A 650 -28.80 14.29 -5.05
C MET A 650 -29.80 13.94 -3.95
N LEU A 651 -30.62 14.91 -3.56
CA LEU A 651 -31.68 14.76 -2.56
C LEU A 651 -32.84 15.72 -2.89
N PRO A 652 -33.97 15.22 -3.41
CA PRO A 652 -35.14 16.06 -3.68
C PRO A 652 -35.63 16.79 -2.42
N GLY A 653 -35.82 18.10 -2.51
CA GLY A 653 -36.27 18.92 -1.37
C GLY A 653 -35.17 19.29 -0.37
N ALA A 654 -33.89 19.06 -0.68
CA ALA A 654 -32.77 19.44 0.19
C ALA A 654 -32.77 20.94 0.54
N GLY A 655 -33.09 21.81 -0.43
CA GLY A 655 -33.13 23.26 -0.23
C GLY A 655 -34.22 23.74 0.75
N ASP A 656 -35.25 22.93 0.98
CA ASP A 656 -36.40 23.25 1.84
C ASP A 656 -36.18 22.82 3.30
N LEU A 657 -35.09 22.11 3.61
CA LEU A 657 -34.76 21.71 5.00
C LEU A 657 -34.53 22.94 5.88
N PRO A 658 -35.11 23.07 7.08
CA PRO A 658 -34.83 24.22 7.93
C PRO A 658 -33.37 24.22 8.43
N GLU A 659 -32.86 25.40 8.81
CA GLU A 659 -31.55 25.50 9.44
C GLU A 659 -31.51 24.67 10.74
N HIS A 660 -30.37 24.03 11.01
CA HIS A 660 -30.13 23.11 12.13
C HIS A 660 -30.93 21.80 12.08
N ALA A 661 -31.56 21.46 10.94
CA ALA A 661 -32.25 20.20 10.75
C ALA A 661 -31.28 19.03 10.57
N VAL A 662 -31.61 17.90 11.20
CA VAL A 662 -30.93 16.60 11.06
C VAL A 662 -31.94 15.57 10.55
N VAL A 663 -31.59 14.85 9.49
CA VAL A 663 -32.47 13.86 8.87
C VAL A 663 -31.74 12.55 8.59
N GLY A 664 -32.40 11.44 8.95
CA GLY A 664 -31.99 10.10 8.57
C GLY A 664 -32.46 9.76 7.16
N LEU A 665 -31.54 9.28 6.33
CA LEU A 665 -31.69 8.98 4.91
C LEU A 665 -31.14 7.58 4.62
N SER A 666 -31.39 7.10 3.40
CA SER A 666 -30.73 5.95 2.82
C SER A 666 -30.09 6.30 1.49
N THR A 667 -29.01 5.60 1.15
CA THR A 667 -28.52 5.58 -0.23
C THR A 667 -29.55 4.94 -1.15
N ASN A 668 -29.56 5.33 -2.42
CA ASN A 668 -30.34 4.70 -3.48
C ASN A 668 -29.41 3.96 -4.47
N PRO A 669 -29.09 2.68 -4.24
CA PRO A 669 -28.17 1.94 -5.12
C PRO A 669 -28.69 1.82 -6.56
N GLY A 670 -30.02 1.78 -6.76
CA GLY A 670 -30.61 1.72 -8.11
C GLY A 670 -30.34 2.99 -8.92
N PHE A 671 -30.44 4.16 -8.29
CA PHE A 671 -30.06 5.44 -8.92
C PHE A 671 -28.56 5.48 -9.23
N VAL A 672 -27.72 5.10 -8.26
CA VAL A 672 -26.25 5.10 -8.42
C VAL A 672 -25.81 4.17 -9.55
N GLN A 673 -26.36 2.96 -9.61
CA GLN A 673 -26.06 1.98 -10.65
C GLN A 673 -26.51 2.47 -12.04
N ALA A 674 -27.71 3.07 -12.15
CA ALA A 674 -28.19 3.63 -13.40
C ALA A 674 -27.33 4.80 -13.90
N LEU A 675 -26.97 5.71 -12.99
CA LEU A 675 -26.10 6.85 -13.28
C LEU A 675 -24.72 6.37 -13.73
N LEU A 676 -24.09 5.44 -13.01
CA LEU A 676 -22.79 4.90 -13.40
C LEU A 676 -22.85 4.13 -14.73
N ALA A 677 -23.94 3.43 -15.03
CA ALA A 677 -24.12 2.80 -16.35
C ALA A 677 -24.11 3.82 -17.49
N GLY A 678 -24.81 4.95 -17.32
CA GLY A 678 -24.79 6.06 -18.28
C GLY A 678 -23.45 6.77 -18.38
N ALA A 679 -22.78 7.00 -17.25
CA ALA A 679 -21.45 7.60 -17.23
C ALA A 679 -20.41 6.72 -17.94
N ASN A 680 -20.45 5.41 -17.73
CA ASN A 680 -19.58 4.47 -18.43
C ASN A 680 -19.94 4.38 -19.92
N HIS A 681 -21.21 4.50 -20.32
CA HIS A 681 -21.60 4.50 -21.73
C HIS A 681 -20.89 5.64 -22.49
N GLN A 682 -20.91 6.86 -21.93
CA GLN A 682 -20.19 7.99 -22.51
C GLN A 682 -18.66 7.82 -22.41
N THR A 683 -18.17 7.42 -21.24
CA THR A 683 -16.72 7.30 -20.97
C THR A 683 -16.05 6.26 -21.87
N THR A 684 -16.66 5.10 -22.04
CA THR A 684 -16.12 4.05 -22.92
C THR A 684 -16.10 4.49 -24.37
N SER A 685 -17.14 5.21 -24.82
CA SER A 685 -17.18 5.81 -26.16
C SER A 685 -16.06 6.83 -26.37
N GLU A 686 -15.84 7.70 -25.38
CA GLU A 686 -14.83 8.77 -25.42
C GLU A 686 -13.39 8.23 -25.40
N LEU A 687 -13.12 7.26 -24.51
CA LEU A 687 -11.81 6.61 -24.41
C LEU A 687 -11.50 5.79 -25.67
N ARG A 688 -12.49 5.10 -26.26
CA ARG A 688 -12.33 4.41 -27.55
C ARG A 688 -12.07 5.39 -28.69
N TRP A 689 -12.77 6.53 -28.72
CA TRP A 689 -12.53 7.57 -29.72
C TRP A 689 -11.10 8.14 -29.62
N ARG A 690 -10.54 8.23 -28.41
CA ARG A 690 -9.12 8.57 -28.15
C ARG A 690 -8.13 7.43 -28.39
N ASN A 691 -8.55 6.31 -28.95
CA ASN A 691 -7.72 5.12 -29.18
C ASN A 691 -7.12 4.49 -27.91
N VAL A 692 -7.78 4.63 -26.75
CA VAL A 692 -7.41 3.91 -25.54
C VAL A 692 -7.87 2.44 -25.69
N PRO A 693 -6.96 1.45 -25.58
CA PRO A 693 -7.30 0.05 -25.81
C PRO A 693 -7.98 -0.55 -24.57
N LEU A 694 -9.27 -0.29 -24.40
CA LEU A 694 -10.05 -0.83 -23.29
C LEU A 694 -10.45 -2.28 -23.55
N VAL A 695 -10.41 -3.12 -22.51
CA VAL A 695 -11.01 -4.45 -22.56
C VAL A 695 -12.49 -4.35 -22.93
N SER A 696 -12.95 -5.29 -23.74
CA SER A 696 -14.37 -5.38 -24.15
C SER A 696 -15.30 -5.41 -22.93
N ARG A 697 -16.36 -4.59 -22.98
CA ARG A 697 -17.39 -4.45 -21.93
C ARG A 697 -16.89 -3.93 -20.58
N TRP A 698 -15.68 -3.41 -20.50
CA TRP A 698 -15.16 -2.83 -19.26
C TRP A 698 -15.91 -1.55 -18.85
N SER A 699 -16.01 -1.32 -17.53
CA SER A 699 -16.62 -0.14 -16.92
C SER A 699 -15.58 0.62 -16.07
N PRO A 700 -14.90 1.64 -16.64
CA PRO A 700 -13.84 2.37 -15.95
C PRO A 700 -14.28 3.17 -14.70
N LEU A 701 -15.52 3.67 -14.67
CA LEU A 701 -16.07 4.47 -13.57
C LEU A 701 -16.93 3.59 -12.67
N ARG A 702 -16.44 3.25 -11.46
CA ARG A 702 -17.19 2.42 -10.51
C ARG A 702 -17.48 3.11 -9.17
N LYS A 703 -17.11 4.39 -9.05
CA LYS A 703 -17.31 5.20 -7.84
C LYS A 703 -18.28 6.33 -8.08
N PHE A 704 -19.34 6.33 -7.30
CA PHE A 704 -20.21 7.47 -7.12
C PHE A 704 -19.82 8.23 -5.85
N TRP A 705 -19.74 7.54 -4.71
CA TRP A 705 -19.37 8.12 -3.41
C TRP A 705 -17.85 8.21 -3.26
N GLN A 706 -17.37 9.24 -2.55
CA GLN A 706 -15.96 9.33 -2.19
C GLN A 706 -15.69 8.51 -0.93
N ARG A 707 -15.43 7.23 -1.11
CA ARG A 707 -15.13 6.28 -0.04
C ARG A 707 -13.63 6.21 0.25
N ALA A 708 -13.29 5.94 1.51
CA ALA A 708 -11.92 5.60 1.90
C ALA A 708 -11.52 4.21 1.36
N GLY A 709 -10.23 3.93 1.27
CA GLY A 709 -9.73 2.57 1.00
C GLY A 709 -9.87 2.05 -0.43
N GLY A 710 -10.25 2.89 -1.40
CA GLY A 710 -10.35 2.47 -2.80
C GLY A 710 -11.64 1.71 -3.15
N GLU A 711 -12.58 1.61 -2.21
CA GLU A 711 -13.83 0.87 -2.34
C GLU A 711 -14.71 1.37 -3.49
N MET A 712 -15.43 0.45 -4.14
CA MET A 712 -16.26 0.72 -5.32
C MET A 712 -17.74 0.60 -4.97
N ASP A 713 -18.59 1.37 -5.65
CA ASP A 713 -20.05 1.31 -5.45
C ASP A 713 -20.72 0.22 -6.29
N ILE A 714 -20.08 -0.16 -7.40
CA ILE A 714 -20.59 -1.20 -8.30
C ILE A 714 -19.52 -2.24 -8.64
N ALA A 715 -19.97 -3.48 -8.82
CA ALA A 715 -19.21 -4.49 -9.53
C ALA A 715 -19.04 -4.06 -11.01
N PRO A 716 -18.03 -4.56 -11.73
CA PRO A 716 -17.89 -4.29 -13.16
C PRO A 716 -19.19 -4.63 -13.92
N ILE A 717 -19.68 -3.74 -14.77
CA ILE A 717 -21.01 -3.93 -15.40
C ILE A 717 -21.07 -5.22 -16.23
N ARG A 718 -19.94 -5.65 -16.82
CA ARG A 718 -19.83 -6.93 -17.54
C ARG A 718 -20.12 -8.18 -16.68
N SER A 719 -20.03 -8.09 -15.36
CA SER A 719 -20.30 -9.20 -14.44
C SER A 719 -21.71 -9.14 -13.82
N TRP A 720 -22.52 -8.13 -14.18
CA TRP A 720 -23.88 -7.98 -13.68
C TRP A 720 -24.79 -9.10 -14.21
N PRO A 721 -25.46 -9.87 -13.33
CA PRO A 721 -26.40 -10.89 -13.78
C PRO A 721 -27.56 -10.27 -14.57
N ALA A 722 -27.86 -10.80 -15.76
CA ALA A 722 -28.88 -10.25 -16.66
C ALA A 722 -30.28 -10.14 -16.01
N ALA A 723 -30.63 -11.09 -15.13
CA ALA A 723 -31.93 -11.16 -14.46
C ALA A 723 -31.99 -10.32 -13.17
N ALA A 724 -30.88 -9.75 -12.70
CA ALA A 724 -30.88 -8.91 -11.51
C ALA A 724 -31.44 -7.52 -11.83
N ALA A 725 -32.29 -7.00 -10.96
CA ALA A 725 -32.81 -5.64 -11.04
C ALA A 725 -31.80 -4.63 -10.47
N LEU A 726 -31.85 -3.39 -10.94
CA LEU A 726 -31.14 -2.25 -10.34
C LEU A 726 -31.53 -2.12 -8.86
N GLY A 727 -30.55 -1.75 -8.04
CA GLY A 727 -30.69 -1.65 -6.59
C GLY A 727 -30.38 -2.94 -5.83
N THR A 728 -30.20 -4.07 -6.52
CA THR A 728 -29.93 -5.36 -5.86
C THR A 728 -28.44 -5.59 -5.58
N ALA A 729 -28.15 -6.37 -4.54
CA ALA A 729 -26.79 -6.66 -4.08
C ALA A 729 -25.86 -7.28 -5.15
N PRO A 730 -26.30 -8.15 -6.09
CA PRO A 730 -25.43 -8.72 -7.12
C PRO A 730 -24.81 -7.72 -8.10
N LEU A 731 -25.31 -6.48 -8.14
CA LEU A 731 -24.78 -5.41 -9.01
C LEU A 731 -23.79 -4.50 -8.26
N ALA A 732 -23.74 -4.61 -6.94
CA ALA A 732 -22.85 -3.85 -6.07
C ALA A 732 -21.56 -4.64 -5.81
N ASP A 733 -20.54 -3.96 -5.28
CA ASP A 733 -19.32 -4.63 -4.80
C ASP A 733 -19.62 -5.49 -3.55
N GLU A 734 -18.76 -6.45 -3.22
CA GLU A 734 -19.04 -7.42 -2.14
C GLU A 734 -19.39 -6.73 -0.80
N GLY A 735 -20.49 -7.17 -0.18
CA GLY A 735 -20.96 -6.64 1.09
C GLY A 735 -21.69 -5.29 1.02
N ARG A 736 -21.98 -4.77 -0.19
CA ARG A 736 -22.69 -3.50 -0.37
C ARG A 736 -24.19 -3.70 -0.60
N GLY A 737 -24.96 -2.82 0.02
CA GLY A 737 -26.41 -2.72 -0.13
C GLY A 737 -26.86 -1.29 0.11
N GLU A 738 -28.10 -1.13 0.56
CA GLU A 738 -28.54 0.18 1.06
C GLU A 738 -27.83 0.50 2.38
N GLU A 739 -27.23 1.68 2.43
CA GLU A 739 -26.50 2.20 3.58
C GLU A 739 -27.27 3.36 4.23
N ALA A 740 -27.16 3.46 5.56
CA ALA A 740 -27.69 4.56 6.34
C ALA A 740 -26.92 5.86 6.05
N VAL A 741 -27.63 6.96 5.89
CA VAL A 741 -27.04 8.29 5.69
C VAL A 741 -27.66 9.26 6.69
N VAL A 742 -26.87 10.15 7.28
CA VAL A 742 -27.38 11.23 8.13
C VAL A 742 -26.97 12.55 7.49
N ALA A 743 -27.95 13.39 7.17
CA ALA A 743 -27.72 14.72 6.62
C ALA A 743 -28.04 15.81 7.65
N PHE A 744 -27.21 16.85 7.66
CA PHE A 744 -27.28 17.99 8.56
C PHE A 744 -27.29 19.27 7.75
N ARG A 745 -28.29 20.12 7.94
CA ARG A 745 -28.24 21.51 7.47
C ARG A 745 -27.72 22.40 8.59
N THR A 746 -26.42 22.69 8.63
CA THR A 746 -25.82 23.44 9.75
C THR A 746 -24.49 24.09 9.38
N PRO A 747 -24.17 25.29 9.92
CA PRO A 747 -22.84 25.89 9.78
C PRO A 747 -21.76 25.17 10.62
N LEU A 748 -22.13 24.21 11.50
CA LEU A 748 -21.22 23.54 12.41
C LEU A 748 -20.01 22.92 11.71
N PHE A 749 -20.20 22.17 10.62
CA PHE A 749 -19.10 21.51 9.91
C PHE A 749 -18.20 22.49 9.15
N ARG A 750 -18.69 23.69 8.82
CA ARG A 750 -17.88 24.75 8.22
C ARG A 750 -16.97 25.41 9.26
N ARG A 751 -17.48 25.63 10.48
CA ARG A 751 -16.73 26.23 11.60
C ARG A 751 -15.81 25.21 12.28
N TYR A 752 -16.23 23.95 12.36
CA TYR A 752 -15.51 22.85 12.99
C TYR A 752 -15.33 21.68 12.01
N PRO A 753 -14.48 21.83 10.97
CA PRO A 753 -14.32 20.81 9.92
C PRO A 753 -13.73 19.49 10.41
N ALA A 754 -13.06 19.50 11.57
CA ALA A 754 -12.51 18.30 12.19
C ALA A 754 -13.50 17.60 13.15
N THR A 755 -14.78 17.98 13.15
CA THR A 755 -15.82 17.30 13.95
C THR A 755 -15.85 15.81 13.62
N VAL A 756 -15.74 14.99 14.66
CA VAL A 756 -15.80 13.54 14.52
C VAL A 756 -17.27 13.13 14.58
N VAL A 757 -17.73 12.42 13.56
CA VAL A 757 -19.12 11.95 13.45
C VAL A 757 -19.11 10.43 13.39
N TYR A 758 -19.93 9.77 14.21
CA TYR A 758 -20.06 8.31 14.22
C TYR A 758 -21.43 7.88 14.75
N LEU A 759 -21.82 6.62 14.51
CA LEU A 759 -22.96 6.00 15.16
C LEU A 759 -22.53 5.23 16.41
N PHE A 760 -23.37 5.29 17.45
CA PHE A 760 -23.19 4.54 18.69
C PHE A 760 -24.50 3.85 19.08
N PRO A 761 -24.51 2.54 19.39
CA PRO A 761 -25.74 1.81 19.70
C PRO A 761 -26.41 2.36 20.95
N ASP A 762 -27.74 2.49 20.92
CA ASP A 762 -28.54 2.77 22.10
C ASP A 762 -28.70 1.50 22.97
N ALA A 763 -28.60 1.65 24.29
CA ALA A 763 -28.77 0.54 25.22
C ALA A 763 -30.25 0.27 25.56
N GLY A 764 -31.17 0.99 24.93
CA GLY A 764 -32.60 0.99 25.20
C GLY A 764 -33.01 2.17 26.08
N GLY A 765 -34.09 2.85 25.68
CA GLY A 765 -34.70 3.95 26.46
C GLY A 765 -34.25 5.34 26.05
N TRP A 766 -33.27 5.50 25.16
CA TRP A 766 -32.72 6.79 24.74
C TRP A 766 -32.18 7.64 25.91
N ASP A 767 -31.65 6.95 26.93
CA ASP A 767 -30.92 7.60 28.02
C ASP A 767 -29.46 7.81 27.60
N PRO A 768 -28.91 9.04 27.68
CA PRO A 768 -27.54 9.30 27.29
C PRO A 768 -26.56 8.52 28.19
N PRO A 769 -25.50 7.93 27.63
CA PRO A 769 -24.50 7.22 28.42
C PRO A 769 -23.81 8.19 29.39
N ALA A 770 -23.33 7.66 30.52
CA ALA A 770 -22.64 8.47 31.52
C ALA A 770 -21.48 9.26 30.87
N ALA A 771 -21.32 10.54 31.23
CA ALA A 771 -20.36 11.44 30.59
C ALA A 771 -18.90 10.94 30.57
N GLY A 772 -18.52 10.07 31.51
CA GLY A 772 -17.20 9.45 31.60
C GLY A 772 -17.05 8.12 30.83
N MET A 773 -18.10 7.63 30.18
CA MET A 773 -18.05 6.38 29.43
C MET A 773 -17.22 6.56 28.15
N ALA A 774 -16.24 5.66 27.99
CA ALA A 774 -15.45 5.56 26.77
C ALA A 774 -16.31 4.94 25.66
N MET A 775 -16.50 5.66 24.55
CA MET A 775 -17.13 5.12 23.35
C MET A 775 -16.07 4.41 22.52
N LEU A 776 -15.80 3.16 22.90
CA LEU A 776 -14.69 2.40 22.35
C LEU A 776 -14.93 1.98 20.88
N PRO A 777 -13.85 1.79 20.10
CA PRO A 777 -13.93 1.38 18.69
C PRO A 777 -14.85 0.19 18.37
N PRO A 778 -14.99 -0.88 19.19
CA PRO A 778 -15.85 -2.02 18.84
C PRO A 778 -17.35 -1.69 18.75
N GLN A 779 -17.79 -0.61 19.39
CA GLN A 779 -19.19 -0.17 19.42
C GLN A 779 -19.42 1.06 18.54
N ARG A 780 -18.35 1.72 18.11
CA ARG A 780 -18.37 2.92 17.30
C ARG A 780 -18.38 2.53 15.82
N ILE A 781 -19.32 3.08 15.07
CA ILE A 781 -19.43 2.87 13.63
C ILE A 781 -19.12 4.19 12.92
N ASP A 782 -17.94 4.24 12.29
CA ASP A 782 -17.48 5.40 11.54
C ASP A 782 -18.13 5.48 10.15
N PRO A 783 -18.25 6.69 9.57
CA PRO A 783 -18.79 6.87 8.23
C PRO A 783 -17.80 6.36 7.17
N THR A 784 -18.33 5.74 6.10
CA THR A 784 -17.55 5.27 4.95
C THR A 784 -17.35 6.34 3.88
N PHE A 785 -18.29 7.30 3.79
CA PHE A 785 -18.18 8.44 2.88
C PHE A 785 -18.84 9.68 3.48
N VAL A 786 -18.35 10.84 3.05
CA VAL A 786 -18.84 12.16 3.47
C VAL A 786 -18.97 13.02 2.23
N GLY A 787 -19.97 13.90 2.20
CA GLY A 787 -20.12 14.89 1.15
C GLY A 787 -21.03 16.03 1.56
N THR A 788 -21.19 16.97 0.65
CA THR A 788 -22.04 18.15 0.85
C THR A 788 -23.09 18.28 -0.25
N ILE A 789 -24.20 18.97 0.03
CA ILE A 789 -25.23 19.36 -0.94
C ILE A 789 -25.43 20.86 -0.84
N GLY A 790 -24.98 21.60 -1.86
CA GLY A 790 -24.86 23.06 -1.76
C GLY A 790 -23.88 23.48 -0.64
N GLU A 791 -24.08 24.68 -0.08
CA GLU A 791 -23.15 25.26 0.88
C GLU A 791 -23.38 24.82 2.34
N ASP A 792 -24.62 24.44 2.69
CA ASP A 792 -25.05 24.31 4.09
C ASP A 792 -25.42 22.89 4.53
N ILE A 793 -25.51 21.93 3.60
CA ILE A 793 -25.93 20.56 3.92
C ILE A 793 -24.73 19.63 3.84
N THR A 794 -24.39 18.98 4.94
CA THR A 794 -23.33 17.95 5.01
C THR A 794 -23.98 16.61 5.33
N PHE A 795 -23.58 15.55 4.64
CA PHE A 795 -24.09 14.20 4.90
C PHE A 795 -22.96 13.20 5.16
N PHE A 796 -23.27 12.20 5.98
CA PHE A 796 -22.36 11.13 6.40
C PHE A 796 -23.04 9.79 6.13
N GLY A 797 -22.39 8.92 5.35
CA GLY A 797 -22.86 7.57 5.05
C GLY A 797 -22.18 6.53 5.93
N PHE A 798 -22.94 5.57 6.44
CA PHE A 798 -22.49 4.56 7.39
C PHE A 798 -22.71 3.14 6.82
N PRO A 799 -21.79 2.19 7.09
CA PRO A 799 -21.85 0.82 6.56
C PRO A 799 -22.85 -0.06 7.33
N VAL A 800 -24.06 0.46 7.57
CA VAL A 800 -25.15 -0.24 8.25
C VAL A 800 -26.46 -0.06 7.47
N PRO A 801 -27.42 -1.00 7.59
CA PRO A 801 -28.74 -0.83 6.99
C PRO A 801 -29.44 0.46 7.49
N PRO A 802 -30.23 1.14 6.66
CA PRO A 802 -30.93 2.37 7.05
C PRO A 802 -31.82 2.21 8.29
N THR A 803 -32.41 1.02 8.48
CA THR A 803 -33.25 0.71 9.64
C THR A 803 -32.49 0.74 10.96
N SER A 804 -31.16 0.58 10.95
CA SER A 804 -30.33 0.64 12.16
C SER A 804 -30.32 2.02 12.82
N LEU A 805 -30.66 3.10 12.09
CA LEU A 805 -30.81 4.45 12.67
C LEU A 805 -31.95 4.56 13.71
N ARG A 806 -32.80 3.52 13.84
CA ARG A 806 -33.80 3.40 14.91
C ARG A 806 -33.22 3.07 16.28
N ASP A 807 -32.02 2.49 16.32
CA ASP A 807 -31.42 1.96 17.54
C ASP A 807 -30.00 2.52 17.77
N HIS A 808 -29.64 3.60 17.08
CA HIS A 808 -28.31 4.23 17.16
C HIS A 808 -28.42 5.74 17.38
N TRP A 809 -27.58 6.24 18.27
CA TRP A 809 -27.25 7.65 18.41
C TRP A 809 -26.33 8.08 17.28
N VAL A 810 -26.60 9.25 16.72
CA VAL A 810 -25.61 9.97 15.93
C VAL A 810 -24.80 10.85 16.86
N VAL A 811 -23.51 10.59 16.95
CA VAL A 811 -22.61 11.30 17.88
C VAL A 811 -21.78 12.29 17.11
N LEU A 812 -21.82 13.55 17.56
CA LEU A 812 -20.90 14.62 17.15
C LEU A 812 -19.91 14.84 18.30
N GLU A 813 -18.65 14.59 18.05
CA GLU A 813 -17.57 14.79 19.01
C GLU A 813 -16.71 15.97 18.56
N GLU A 814 -16.58 16.97 19.44
CA GLU A 814 -15.66 18.08 19.24
C GLU A 814 -14.23 17.50 19.18
N PRO A 815 -13.46 17.75 18.10
CA PRO A 815 -12.10 17.27 18.03
C PRO A 815 -11.30 17.88 19.17
N PRO A 816 -10.28 17.18 19.69
CA PRO A 816 -9.38 17.75 20.68
C PRO A 816 -8.54 18.84 20.00
N ALA A 817 -9.09 20.04 19.85
CA ALA A 817 -8.41 21.24 19.36
C ALA A 817 -7.46 21.79 20.45
N GLY A 818 -6.81 20.91 21.20
CA GLY A 818 -6.13 21.14 22.46
C GLY A 818 -7.07 21.53 23.60
N TYR A 819 -6.44 21.83 24.73
CA TYR A 819 -7.11 22.17 25.97
C TYR A 819 -7.47 23.65 26.00
N ARG A 820 -8.75 23.95 26.23
CA ARG A 820 -9.31 25.31 26.24
C ARG A 820 -9.90 25.64 27.61
N PHE A 821 -10.17 26.92 27.85
CA PHE A 821 -10.78 27.39 29.09
C PHE A 821 -11.94 28.33 28.78
N TYR A 822 -13.08 28.12 29.40
CA TYR A 822 -14.24 29.00 29.31
C TYR A 822 -14.02 30.29 30.10
N HIS A 823 -14.64 31.38 29.66
CA HIS A 823 -14.83 32.53 30.53
C HIS A 823 -15.96 32.29 31.55
N ARG A 824 -16.12 33.19 32.53
CA ARG A 824 -16.93 32.96 33.75
C ARG A 824 -18.39 32.57 33.47
N ASP A 825 -19.00 33.14 32.44
CA ASP A 825 -20.43 33.03 32.18
C ASP A 825 -20.80 31.86 31.24
N ALA A 826 -19.82 31.13 30.72
CA ALA A 826 -20.00 30.05 29.73
C ALA A 826 -19.71 28.64 30.27
N VAL A 827 -19.64 28.43 31.59
CA VAL A 827 -19.31 27.13 32.19
C VAL A 827 -20.58 26.29 32.42
N PRO A 828 -20.87 25.25 31.61
CA PRO A 828 -21.73 24.16 32.06
C PRO A 828 -20.96 23.30 33.08
N PRO A 829 -21.53 22.99 34.25
CA PRO A 829 -20.82 22.26 35.30
C PRO A 829 -20.62 20.79 34.91
N PRO A 830 -19.50 20.18 35.31
CA PRO A 830 -19.66 18.93 36.07
C PRO A 830 -18.99 18.91 37.44
N TRP A 831 -18.22 19.94 37.84
CA TRP A 831 -17.44 19.89 39.09
C TRP A 831 -18.03 20.80 40.18
N PRO A 832 -18.06 20.38 41.45
CA PRO A 832 -18.34 21.29 42.56
C PRO A 832 -17.27 22.38 42.56
N GLY A 833 -17.70 23.63 42.39
CA GLY A 833 -16.79 24.77 42.22
C GLY A 833 -15.82 24.89 43.39
N LEU A 834 -14.52 24.93 43.09
CA LEU A 834 -13.49 25.23 44.07
C LEU A 834 -13.38 26.75 44.22
N PRO A 835 -13.16 27.30 45.43
CA PRO A 835 -12.78 28.70 45.58
C PRO A 835 -11.56 29.03 44.71
N GLU A 836 -11.64 30.08 43.90
CA GLU A 836 -10.57 30.51 42.98
C GLU A 836 -9.43 31.25 43.71
N GLU A 837 -8.93 30.66 44.79
CA GLU A 837 -7.88 31.23 45.63
C GLU A 837 -6.48 31.07 45.02
N HIS A 838 -6.32 30.13 44.07
CA HIS A 838 -5.08 29.88 43.34
C HIS A 838 -5.36 29.41 41.91
N SER A 839 -4.36 29.53 41.03
CA SER A 839 -4.50 29.26 39.60
C SER A 839 -4.95 27.84 39.23
N ALA A 840 -4.61 26.83 40.02
CA ALA A 840 -5.10 25.47 39.76
C ALA A 840 -6.63 25.35 39.86
N ALA A 841 -7.25 26.02 40.84
CA ALA A 841 -8.70 26.06 40.99
C ALA A 841 -9.35 26.91 39.89
N PHE A 842 -8.74 28.06 39.56
CA PHE A 842 -9.15 28.91 38.44
C PHE A 842 -9.18 28.13 37.12
N ALA A 843 -8.13 27.37 36.83
CA ALA A 843 -8.00 26.56 35.62
C ALA A 843 -9.01 25.41 35.60
N TYR A 844 -9.15 24.70 36.73
CA TYR A 844 -10.08 23.59 36.87
C TYR A 844 -11.54 24.01 36.66
N ASN A 845 -11.97 25.10 37.30
CA ASN A 845 -13.35 25.61 37.18
C ASN A 845 -13.69 26.07 35.75
N ARG A 846 -12.68 26.48 34.98
CA ARG A 846 -12.85 26.97 33.61
C ARG A 846 -12.49 25.94 32.55
N PHE A 847 -12.05 24.75 32.91
CA PHE A 847 -11.54 23.80 31.95
C PHE A 847 -12.64 23.34 30.98
N ALA A 848 -12.47 23.62 29.69
CA ALA A 848 -13.41 23.22 28.66
C ALA A 848 -13.15 21.75 28.28
N LEU A 849 -14.03 20.86 28.75
CA LEU A 849 -14.03 19.48 28.32
C LEU A 849 -14.54 19.37 26.88
N PRO A 850 -13.96 18.50 26.04
CA PRO A 850 -14.51 18.21 24.73
C PRO A 850 -15.97 17.80 24.83
N VAL A 851 -16.81 18.42 24.01
CA VAL A 851 -18.24 18.16 24.03
C VAL A 851 -18.57 17.00 23.09
N ARG A 852 -19.44 16.10 23.56
CA ARG A 852 -20.06 15.06 22.76
C ARG A 852 -21.56 15.30 22.75
N VAL A 853 -22.13 15.43 21.55
CA VAL A 853 -23.57 15.60 21.36
C VAL A 853 -24.11 14.33 20.73
N LEU A 854 -25.14 13.76 21.34
CA LEU A 854 -25.80 12.56 20.86
C LEU A 854 -27.20 12.97 20.36
N ILE A 855 -27.53 12.57 19.13
CA ILE A 855 -28.78 12.91 18.46
C ILE A 855 -29.52 11.61 18.12
N GLY A 856 -30.76 11.50 18.59
CA GLY A 856 -31.68 10.42 18.23
C GLY A 856 -32.94 10.43 19.11
N PRO A 857 -33.97 9.63 18.79
CA PRO A 857 -34.11 8.77 17.61
C PRO A 857 -34.26 9.52 16.29
N LEU A 858 -33.53 9.14 15.25
CA LEU A 858 -33.68 9.73 13.91
C LEU A 858 -34.78 9.08 13.06
N LEU A 859 -35.19 7.84 13.34
CA LEU A 859 -36.27 7.13 12.64
C LEU A 859 -37.49 6.85 13.50
#